data_AF-B0X6K1-F1
#
_entry.id   AF-B0X6K1-F1
#
_cell.length_a   1.000
_cell.length_b   1.000
_cell.length_c   1.000
_cell.angle_alpha   90.00
_cell.angle_beta   90.00
_cell.angle_gamma   90.00
#
_symmetry.space_group_name_H-M   'P 1'
#
loop_
_entity.id
_entity.type
_entity.pdbx_description
1 polymer ?
#
loop_
_entity_poly.entity_id
_entity_poly.type
_entity_poly.pdbx_seq_one_letter_code
_entity_poly.pdbx_strand_id
1 'polypeptide(L)'
;MPPKSAKKEKPTWWKCEQCKRHILTAELGQHQEDQCQNVDKLSGYLTAEVELICNSVECLKLSMFEDLKDFGEAQLDGLILMGRGAVTKLGLVLGDYVEVSLVSPKFSFIRKVWPMDDKFGARVIVNHIDEVQGQDQKSVSIKPFKSTISIAHELELNLQGGAESLAWVDKNKLWLAQLVRKQFTGRVLNERSLLTLRLCNKVIQFDAVNISLKDASKGTIEQSLQNLTLGDSKYYQFNRDSTVTIVTTGSSQETQSVSFCLDSIGGLETVIGELKEITKLALGISKPTSTTHSDVPISRGVLVYGVSGTGKTLLVNSLAAHFKCKTVRINCSEVFSKFYGESEGNVSKLFNKALQNYPSPTIIIVEEMHNICPKAEASDIVKRLSNFFVNLLDNLNSSVRGSRTVLIGTTDNPDSLNPAVRRSGRLDYEFEIPIPDADAREQILLKSLTLQKHALHPDEIKSIAKVTHGYVGADLVSLVGRASHEAKATITYASMASALQHVKASAMREIMIENPNVHWADIGGQDDLKLKLRQIIEWPIHRPEIFTRLGISPPRGLLMFGPPGCSKTMIAKAIATESKVNFLSIKGSELFSMWVGESERAVRELFRKARQVAPSIIFFDEIDAIGGERSAESGSSVRERVLAQILTEIDGVSALKNVKIIAATNRPDLIDKALMRPGRLDRIIYVRLPDFATRKEIFRIKLSKIPISADVQQDDLVARTEGYSGSEIEAICQEAALKALEESFDTLEIPQKFFDHALNVVKPRTSEDLLMLYENYLKQQEQ
;
A
#
# COMPACT_ATOMS: atom_id res chain seq x y z
N MET A 1 82.91 45.74 -29.03
CA MET A 1 82.61 44.30 -29.04
C MET A 1 81.21 44.11 -29.60
N PRO A 2 81.03 43.51 -30.79
CA PRO A 2 79.71 43.11 -31.24
C PRO A 2 79.20 41.94 -30.37
N PRO A 3 77.88 41.83 -30.14
CA PRO A 3 77.31 40.78 -29.31
C PRO A 3 77.55 39.41 -29.96
N LYS A 4 77.94 38.43 -29.13
CA LYS A 4 78.19 37.04 -29.52
C LYS A 4 76.98 36.52 -30.31
N SER A 5 77.28 35.98 -31.49
CA SER A 5 76.36 35.27 -32.39
C SER A 5 75.39 34.38 -31.62
N ALA A 6 74.09 34.71 -31.68
CA ALA A 6 73.03 33.79 -31.32
C ALA A 6 73.21 32.53 -32.18
N LYS A 7 73.49 31.39 -31.54
CA LYS A 7 73.42 30.09 -32.22
C LYS A 7 72.03 30.02 -32.86
N LYS A 8 71.95 29.90 -34.19
CA LYS A 8 70.69 29.60 -34.89
C LYS A 8 70.19 28.26 -34.32
N GLU A 9 69.21 28.31 -33.43
CA GLU A 9 68.53 27.12 -32.94
C GLU A 9 67.94 26.40 -34.16
N LYS A 10 68.30 25.13 -34.34
CA LYS A 10 67.71 24.31 -35.40
C LYS A 10 66.20 24.19 -35.11
N PRO A 11 65.32 24.33 -36.10
CA PRO A 11 63.89 24.19 -35.87
C PRO A 11 63.59 22.80 -35.32
N THR A 12 62.74 22.73 -34.29
CA THR A 12 62.33 21.47 -33.63
C THR A 12 61.56 20.55 -34.57
N TRP A 13 60.83 21.14 -35.53
CA TRP A 13 60.03 20.46 -36.53
C TRP A 13 60.50 20.78 -37.96
N TRP A 14 60.70 19.75 -38.76
CA TRP A 14 61.14 19.82 -40.15
C TRP A 14 60.03 19.36 -41.11
N LYS A 15 59.82 20.08 -42.21
CA LYS A 15 58.83 19.70 -43.24
C LYS A 15 59.49 18.80 -44.27
N CYS A 16 59.00 17.56 -44.41
CA CYS A 16 59.48 16.64 -45.43
C CYS A 16 58.99 17.07 -46.82
N GLU A 17 59.88 17.13 -47.81
CA GLU A 17 59.53 17.56 -49.17
C GLU A 17 58.73 16.48 -49.94
N GLN A 18 58.90 15.20 -49.59
CA GLN A 18 58.23 14.08 -50.26
C GLN A 18 56.80 13.84 -49.73
N CYS A 19 56.62 13.73 -48.41
CA CYS A 19 55.31 13.45 -47.81
C CYS A 19 54.54 14.70 -47.34
N LYS A 20 55.16 15.89 -47.40
CA LYS A 20 54.63 17.19 -46.96
C LYS A 20 54.24 17.27 -45.47
N ARG A 21 54.53 16.25 -44.66
CA ARG A 21 54.28 16.20 -43.21
C ARG A 21 55.41 16.91 -42.44
N HIS A 22 55.09 17.47 -41.28
CA HIS A 22 56.11 18.00 -40.35
C HIS A 22 56.49 16.93 -39.33
N ILE A 23 57.78 16.68 -39.21
CA ILE A 23 58.38 15.62 -38.40
C ILE A 23 59.42 16.23 -37.48
N LEU A 24 59.67 15.63 -36.31
CA LEU A 24 60.70 16.09 -35.40
C LEU A 24 62.10 15.95 -36.02
N THR A 25 62.94 16.96 -35.82
CA THR A 25 64.31 16.99 -36.35
C THR A 25 65.18 15.83 -35.83
N ALA A 26 64.84 15.27 -34.66
CA ALA A 26 65.50 14.08 -34.10
C ALA A 26 65.19 12.77 -34.86
N GLU A 27 64.03 12.69 -35.51
CA GLU A 27 63.54 11.47 -36.20
C GLU A 27 63.65 11.57 -37.73
N LEU A 28 64.16 12.70 -38.23
CA LEU A 28 64.29 12.98 -39.65
C LEU A 28 65.18 11.95 -40.38
N GLY A 29 66.25 11.48 -39.73
CA GLY A 29 67.16 10.48 -40.32
C GLY A 29 66.46 9.14 -40.59
N GLN A 30 65.74 8.61 -39.61
CA GLN A 30 64.96 7.37 -39.74
C GLN A 30 63.86 7.51 -40.80
N HIS A 31 63.21 8.67 -40.89
CA HIS A 31 62.17 8.91 -41.88
C HIS A 31 62.70 9.01 -43.32
N GLN A 32 63.91 9.55 -43.52
CA GLN A 32 64.56 9.64 -44.83
C GLN A 32 65.06 8.28 -45.32
N GLU A 33 65.55 7.42 -44.42
CA GLU A 33 65.94 6.04 -44.73
C GLU A 33 64.74 5.18 -45.17
N ASP A 34 63.58 5.37 -44.54
CA ASP A 34 62.34 4.63 -44.81
C ASP A 34 61.51 5.14 -46.00
N GLN A 35 62.04 6.09 -46.80
CA GLN A 35 61.34 6.71 -47.96
C GLN A 35 59.88 7.11 -47.67
N CYS A 36 59.63 7.66 -46.48
CA CYS A 36 58.30 8.07 -46.03
C CYS A 36 57.22 6.96 -45.91
N GLN A 37 57.55 5.67 -45.98
CA GLN A 37 56.53 4.60 -45.94
C GLN A 37 56.03 4.27 -44.53
N ASN A 38 56.89 4.38 -43.51
CA ASN A 38 56.58 3.98 -42.12
C ASN A 38 56.32 5.18 -41.18
N VAL A 39 55.50 6.15 -41.58
CA VAL A 39 55.27 7.38 -40.78
C VAL A 39 54.59 7.08 -39.43
N ASP A 40 53.83 6.00 -39.35
CA ASP A 40 53.11 5.60 -38.13
C ASP A 40 54.03 4.97 -37.07
N LYS A 41 55.32 4.77 -37.35
CA LYS A 41 56.32 4.33 -36.34
C LYS A 41 56.98 5.49 -35.59
N LEU A 42 56.81 6.74 -36.07
CA LEU A 42 57.39 7.94 -35.47
C LEU A 42 56.70 8.29 -34.13
N SER A 43 57.34 9.07 -33.26
CA SER A 43 56.69 9.48 -32.00
C SER A 43 55.47 10.39 -32.23
N GLY A 44 55.49 11.17 -33.31
CA GLY A 44 54.34 11.88 -33.85
C GLY A 44 54.67 12.78 -35.03
N TYR A 45 53.67 13.15 -35.81
CA TYR A 45 53.82 14.00 -36.99
C TYR A 45 52.62 14.94 -37.17
N LEU A 46 52.85 16.12 -37.74
CA LEU A 46 51.75 16.99 -38.20
C LEU A 46 51.46 16.78 -39.68
N THR A 47 50.18 16.59 -39.99
CA THR A 47 49.68 16.53 -41.37
C THR A 47 49.61 17.92 -42.00
N ALA A 48 49.36 17.97 -43.32
CA ALA A 48 49.13 19.23 -44.03
C ALA A 48 47.81 19.92 -43.64
N GLU A 49 46.87 19.17 -43.03
CA GLU A 49 45.53 19.62 -42.63
C GLU A 49 45.49 20.16 -41.18
N VAL A 50 46.65 20.49 -40.58
CA VAL A 50 46.74 21.05 -39.23
C VAL A 50 46.21 20.05 -38.17
N GLU A 51 46.57 18.79 -38.33
CA GLU A 51 46.26 17.70 -37.39
C GLU A 51 47.57 17.11 -36.88
N LEU A 52 47.71 17.01 -35.56
CA LEU A 52 48.84 16.34 -34.92
C LEU A 52 48.43 14.89 -34.62
N ILE A 53 49.18 13.94 -35.18
CA ILE A 53 49.04 12.51 -34.87
C ILE A 53 50.19 12.13 -33.95
N CYS A 54 49.86 11.70 -32.74
CA CYS A 54 50.81 11.24 -31.73
C CYS A 54 50.59 9.77 -31.44
N ASN A 55 51.66 8.99 -31.27
CA ASN A 55 51.56 7.55 -31.03
C ASN A 55 51.22 7.18 -29.58
N SER A 56 51.48 8.08 -28.62
CA SER A 56 51.22 7.82 -27.20
C SER A 56 50.85 9.10 -26.46
N VAL A 57 49.82 9.04 -25.63
CA VAL A 57 49.48 10.08 -24.66
C VAL A 57 49.96 9.65 -23.28
N GLU A 58 50.78 10.48 -22.63
CA GLU A 58 51.30 10.20 -21.30
C GLU A 58 50.33 10.72 -20.23
N CYS A 59 49.92 9.85 -19.30
CA CYS A 59 49.11 10.22 -18.14
C CYS A 59 50.02 10.52 -16.94
N LEU A 60 50.24 11.80 -16.63
CA LEU A 60 51.09 12.24 -15.52
C LEU A 60 50.34 13.24 -14.64
N LYS A 61 50.62 13.23 -13.32
CA LYS A 61 50.07 14.25 -12.42
C LYS A 61 50.62 15.63 -12.81
N LEU A 62 49.75 16.49 -13.35
CA LEU A 62 50.17 17.78 -13.87
C LEU A 62 50.68 18.75 -12.79
N SER A 63 50.32 18.52 -11.53
CA SER A 63 50.82 19.26 -10.37
C SER A 63 52.33 19.07 -10.11
N MET A 64 52.98 18.12 -10.78
CA MET A 64 54.43 17.94 -10.70
C MET A 64 55.21 19.04 -11.44
N PHE A 65 54.58 19.71 -12.42
CA PHE A 65 55.20 20.81 -13.14
C PHE A 65 55.10 22.10 -12.32
N GLU A 66 56.22 22.81 -12.18
CA GLU A 66 56.32 24.01 -11.34
C GLU A 66 55.33 25.11 -11.76
N ASP A 67 55.09 25.25 -13.06
CA ASP A 67 54.14 26.22 -13.64
C ASP A 67 52.66 25.92 -13.33
N LEU A 68 52.35 24.70 -12.85
CA LEU A 68 50.99 24.20 -12.66
C LEU A 68 50.67 23.82 -11.20
N LYS A 69 51.60 24.07 -10.26
CA LYS A 69 51.43 23.72 -8.84
C LYS A 69 50.27 24.42 -8.14
N ASP A 70 49.95 25.65 -8.56
CA ASP A 70 48.93 26.49 -7.90
C ASP A 70 47.51 26.26 -8.45
N PHE A 71 47.34 25.42 -9.47
CA PHE A 71 46.04 25.13 -10.06
C PHE A 71 45.30 24.04 -9.26
N GLY A 72 43.99 24.20 -9.13
CA GLY A 72 43.15 23.16 -8.51
C GLY A 72 43.03 21.92 -9.40
N GLU A 73 42.84 20.73 -8.80
CA GLU A 73 42.74 19.45 -9.54
C GLU A 73 41.68 19.50 -10.67
N ALA A 74 40.52 20.11 -10.43
CA ALA A 74 39.47 20.29 -11.44
C ALA A 74 39.91 21.11 -12.66
N GLN A 75 40.79 22.10 -12.47
CA GLN A 75 41.35 22.91 -13.55
C GLN A 75 42.42 22.13 -14.32
N LEU A 76 43.27 21.39 -13.59
CA LEU A 76 44.32 20.56 -14.18
C LEU A 76 43.76 19.45 -15.06
N ASP A 77 42.66 18.82 -14.67
CA ASP A 77 42.03 17.77 -15.50
C ASP A 77 41.48 18.28 -16.85
N GLY A 78 41.21 19.59 -16.95
CA GLY A 78 40.74 20.25 -18.16
C GLY A 78 41.84 20.65 -19.15
N LEU A 79 43.11 20.43 -18.81
CA LEU A 79 44.27 20.85 -19.58
C LEU A 79 44.90 19.71 -20.39
N ILE A 80 45.50 20.07 -21.52
CA ILE A 80 46.36 19.21 -22.33
C ILE A 80 47.69 19.92 -22.59
N LEU A 81 48.79 19.28 -22.19
CA LEU A 81 50.13 19.83 -22.36
C LEU A 81 50.70 19.40 -23.70
N MET A 82 51.20 20.38 -24.46
CA MET A 82 51.77 20.18 -25.79
C MET A 82 53.02 21.04 -25.97
N GLY A 83 54.02 20.55 -26.71
CA GLY A 83 55.21 21.36 -27.02
C GLY A 83 54.87 22.64 -27.81
N ARG A 84 55.48 23.78 -27.46
CA ARG A 84 55.26 25.10 -28.08
C ARG A 84 55.36 25.07 -29.61
N GLY A 85 56.26 24.28 -30.18
CA GLY A 85 56.44 24.12 -31.62
C GLY A 85 55.25 23.44 -32.29
N ALA A 86 54.63 22.45 -31.64
CA ALA A 86 53.42 21.81 -32.14
C ALA A 86 52.21 22.75 -32.03
N VAL A 87 52.05 23.44 -30.90
CA VAL A 87 50.97 24.43 -30.65
C VAL A 87 51.00 25.56 -31.69
N THR A 88 52.19 26.13 -31.93
CA THR A 88 52.38 27.21 -32.92
C THR A 88 52.05 26.75 -34.34
N LYS A 89 52.39 25.51 -34.70
CA LYS A 89 52.11 24.95 -36.03
C LYS A 89 50.64 24.58 -36.22
N LEU A 90 49.95 24.23 -35.13
CA LEU A 90 48.50 24.05 -35.11
C LEU A 90 47.72 25.38 -35.15
N GLY A 91 48.42 26.52 -35.04
CA GLY A 91 47.80 27.85 -35.01
C GLY A 91 47.03 28.13 -33.73
N LEU A 92 47.40 27.46 -32.63
CA LEU A 92 46.73 27.53 -31.33
C LEU A 92 47.47 28.48 -30.38
N VAL A 93 46.73 29.09 -29.47
CA VAL A 93 47.25 29.93 -28.38
C VAL A 93 46.94 29.28 -27.03
N LEU A 94 47.64 29.70 -25.97
CA LEU A 94 47.36 29.27 -24.60
C LEU A 94 45.87 29.41 -24.27
N GLY A 95 45.24 28.32 -23.85
CA GLY A 95 43.83 28.28 -23.45
C GLY A 95 42.84 27.98 -24.57
N ASP A 96 43.28 27.89 -25.82
CA ASP A 96 42.44 27.43 -26.93
C ASP A 96 42.00 25.98 -26.73
N TYR A 97 40.83 25.64 -27.27
CA TYR A 97 40.31 24.28 -27.22
C TYR A 97 40.87 23.43 -28.37
N VAL A 98 41.20 22.19 -28.04
CA VAL A 98 41.52 21.15 -29.02
C VAL A 98 40.60 19.97 -28.87
N GLU A 99 40.24 19.38 -29.99
CA GLU A 99 39.57 18.09 -30.05
C GLU A 99 40.61 16.99 -30.14
N VAL A 100 40.52 16.06 -29.20
CA VAL A 100 41.42 14.93 -29.04
C VAL A 100 40.63 13.67 -29.37
N SER A 101 40.93 13.07 -30.53
CA SER A 101 40.25 11.88 -31.06
C SER A 101 41.17 10.67 -30.98
N LEU A 102 40.71 9.61 -30.30
CA LEU A 102 41.38 8.32 -30.28
C LEU A 102 41.06 7.55 -31.56
N VAL A 103 42.09 6.96 -32.17
CA VAL A 103 41.96 6.25 -33.46
C VAL A 103 41.23 4.91 -33.29
N SER A 104 41.35 4.23 -32.14
CA SER A 104 40.63 2.98 -31.83
C SER A 104 40.58 2.70 -30.32
N PRO A 105 39.40 2.63 -29.66
CA PRO A 105 38.05 2.90 -30.16
C PRO A 105 37.83 4.39 -30.49
N LYS A 106 36.90 4.70 -31.41
CA LYS A 106 36.56 6.08 -31.80
C LYS A 106 35.89 6.81 -30.65
N PHE A 107 36.68 7.58 -29.91
CA PHE A 107 36.23 8.42 -28.82
C PHE A 107 36.91 9.79 -28.92
N SER A 108 36.15 10.87 -28.74
CA SER A 108 36.65 12.25 -28.90
C SER A 108 36.29 13.09 -27.68
N PHE A 109 37.25 13.84 -27.16
CA PHE A 109 37.04 14.76 -26.04
C PHE A 109 37.76 16.08 -26.26
N ILE A 110 37.34 17.11 -25.52
CA ILE A 110 37.88 18.48 -25.66
C ILE A 110 38.67 18.88 -24.42
N ARG A 111 39.83 19.51 -24.64
CA ARG A 111 40.69 20.06 -23.57
C ARG A 111 41.28 21.41 -23.98
N LYS A 112 41.71 22.19 -22.98
CA LYS A 112 42.39 23.47 -23.18
C LYS A 112 43.89 23.27 -23.30
N VAL A 113 44.50 23.86 -24.32
CA VAL A 113 45.93 23.71 -24.59
C VAL A 113 46.77 24.51 -23.62
N TRP A 114 47.80 23.85 -23.08
CA TRP A 114 48.86 24.47 -22.30
C TRP A 114 50.22 24.20 -22.97
N PRO A 115 50.90 25.24 -23.49
CA PRO A 115 52.16 25.09 -24.21
C PRO A 115 53.36 24.88 -23.26
N MET A 116 54.11 23.80 -23.48
CA MET A 116 55.32 23.41 -22.74
C MET A 116 56.60 23.63 -23.56
N ASP A 117 57.76 23.48 -22.92
CA ASP A 117 59.06 23.55 -23.58
C ASP A 117 59.14 22.57 -24.78
N ASP A 118 59.88 22.95 -25.83
CA ASP A 118 59.99 22.18 -27.08
C ASP A 118 60.75 20.85 -26.90
N LYS A 119 61.43 20.66 -25.77
CA LYS A 119 62.07 19.40 -25.38
C LYS A 119 61.10 18.22 -25.34
N PHE A 120 59.81 18.48 -25.13
CA PHE A 120 58.76 17.46 -25.12
C PHE A 120 58.30 17.05 -26.52
N GLY A 121 58.73 17.75 -27.59
CA GLY A 121 58.55 17.36 -28.98
C GLY A 121 57.08 17.14 -29.37
N ALA A 122 56.76 15.92 -29.83
CA ALA A 122 55.42 15.49 -30.21
C ALA A 122 54.60 14.88 -29.06
N ARG A 123 55.15 14.84 -27.84
CA ARG A 123 54.48 14.22 -26.69
C ARG A 123 53.31 15.08 -26.23
N VAL A 124 52.26 14.38 -25.82
CA VAL A 124 51.02 14.95 -25.31
C VAL A 124 50.82 14.41 -23.92
N ILE A 125 50.70 15.30 -22.93
CA ILE A 125 50.56 14.93 -21.52
C ILE A 125 49.21 15.41 -21.01
N VAL A 126 48.49 14.52 -20.33
CA VAL A 126 47.19 14.81 -19.69
C VAL A 126 47.20 14.31 -18.25
N ASN A 127 46.38 14.92 -17.39
CA ASN A 127 46.29 14.50 -15.98
C ASN A 127 45.64 13.11 -15.84
N HIS A 128 44.46 12.97 -16.46
CA HIS A 128 43.69 11.74 -16.52
C HIS A 128 42.92 11.67 -17.85
N ILE A 129 42.89 10.47 -18.48
CA ILE A 129 41.95 10.17 -19.56
C ILE A 129 40.67 9.67 -18.88
N ASP A 130 39.74 10.59 -18.63
CA ASP A 130 38.53 10.31 -17.84
C ASP A 130 37.55 9.32 -18.52
N GLU A 131 37.81 8.96 -19.78
CA GLU A 131 36.83 8.33 -20.67
C GLU A 131 37.29 7.00 -21.30
N VAL A 132 38.47 6.46 -20.91
CA VAL A 132 38.96 5.18 -21.41
C VAL A 132 39.51 4.32 -20.28
N GLN A 133 38.85 3.19 -20.02
CA GLN A 133 39.44 2.11 -19.21
C GLN A 133 40.45 1.34 -20.08
N GLY A 134 41.73 1.39 -19.71
CA GLY A 134 42.73 0.45 -20.18
C GLY A 134 43.62 0.89 -21.35
N GLN A 135 44.93 0.80 -21.05
CA GLN A 135 46.12 0.81 -21.93
C GLN A 135 46.68 2.18 -22.36
N ASP A 136 47.87 2.49 -21.85
CA ASP A 136 48.72 3.68 -22.05
C ASP A 136 49.36 3.80 -23.46
N GLN A 137 48.87 3.10 -24.48
CA GLN A 137 49.47 3.14 -25.81
C GLN A 137 48.41 3.13 -26.90
N LYS A 138 47.81 4.30 -27.15
CA LYS A 138 46.87 4.50 -28.26
C LYS A 138 47.28 5.75 -29.04
N SER A 139 47.24 5.64 -30.37
CA SER A 139 47.46 6.79 -31.24
C SER A 139 46.29 7.77 -31.15
N VAL A 140 46.64 9.04 -31.06
CA VAL A 140 45.71 10.14 -30.83
C VAL A 140 45.90 11.19 -31.92
N SER A 141 44.77 11.60 -32.48
CA SER A 141 44.65 12.73 -33.38
C SER A 141 44.22 13.96 -32.59
N ILE A 142 44.94 15.08 -32.76
CA ILE A 142 44.63 16.36 -32.13
C ILE A 142 44.37 17.40 -33.21
N LYS A 143 43.19 18.01 -33.16
CA LYS A 143 42.74 19.06 -34.10
C LYS A 143 42.36 20.34 -33.36
N PRO A 144 42.60 21.52 -33.94
CA PRO A 144 42.04 22.77 -33.45
C PRO A 144 40.50 22.69 -33.41
N PHE A 145 39.91 22.99 -32.26
CA PHE A 145 38.46 22.95 -32.10
C PHE A 145 37.84 24.24 -32.68
N LYS A 146 36.94 24.09 -33.66
CA LYS A 146 36.32 25.23 -34.39
C LYS A 146 34.81 25.36 -34.18
N SER A 147 34.18 24.44 -33.47
CA SER A 147 32.72 24.43 -33.27
C SER A 147 32.29 25.40 -32.16
N THR A 148 31.02 25.82 -32.18
CA THR A 148 30.47 26.72 -31.17
C THR A 148 30.18 26.00 -29.85
N ILE A 149 30.62 26.56 -28.73
CA ILE A 149 30.35 26.05 -27.38
C ILE A 149 29.18 26.81 -26.78
N SER A 150 28.13 26.11 -26.38
CA SER A 150 26.95 26.70 -25.70
C SER A 150 27.01 26.49 -24.18
N ILE A 151 26.39 27.35 -23.39
CA ILE A 151 26.37 27.20 -21.92
C ILE A 151 25.20 26.31 -21.50
N ALA A 152 25.47 25.18 -20.86
CA ALA A 152 24.44 24.26 -20.35
C ALA A 152 23.67 24.90 -19.18
N HIS A 153 22.34 24.83 -19.18
CA HIS A 153 21.51 25.18 -18.03
C HIS A 153 21.23 23.98 -17.14
N GLU A 154 20.87 22.85 -17.73
CA GLU A 154 20.60 21.58 -17.03
C GLU A 154 21.35 20.44 -17.71
N LEU A 155 21.94 19.56 -16.89
CA LEU A 155 22.70 18.39 -17.32
C LEU A 155 22.14 17.13 -16.67
N GLU A 156 21.57 16.25 -17.47
CA GLU A 156 21.11 14.92 -17.05
C GLU A 156 22.22 13.89 -17.27
N LEU A 157 22.61 13.22 -16.19
CA LEU A 157 23.66 12.22 -16.16
C LEU A 157 23.10 10.84 -15.82
N ASN A 158 23.32 9.85 -16.67
CA ASN A 158 22.92 8.48 -16.41
C ASN A 158 24.05 7.67 -15.76
N LEU A 159 23.78 7.01 -14.63
CA LEU A 159 24.78 6.19 -13.94
C LEU A 159 25.08 4.87 -14.69
N GLN A 160 26.36 4.58 -14.94
CA GLN A 160 26.84 3.26 -15.33
C GLN A 160 27.37 2.49 -14.10
N GLY A 161 26.69 1.41 -13.68
CA GLY A 161 27.14 0.56 -12.57
C GLY A 161 26.18 -0.56 -12.15
N GLY A 162 26.69 -1.55 -11.39
CA GLY A 162 25.91 -2.68 -10.88
C GLY A 162 24.92 -2.31 -9.75
N ALA A 163 24.00 -3.24 -9.42
CA ALA A 163 22.86 -3.05 -8.52
C ALA A 163 23.21 -2.46 -7.12
N GLU A 164 24.36 -2.82 -6.55
CA GLU A 164 24.81 -2.29 -5.25
C GLU A 164 25.20 -0.81 -5.31
N SER A 165 25.74 -0.35 -6.44
CA SER A 165 26.12 1.05 -6.65
C SER A 165 24.88 1.93 -6.83
N LEU A 166 23.84 1.42 -7.51
CA LEU A 166 22.57 2.11 -7.72
C LEU A 166 21.87 2.46 -6.39
N ALA A 167 21.81 1.52 -5.44
CA ALA A 167 21.16 1.74 -4.15
C ALA A 167 21.87 2.78 -3.27
N TRP A 168 23.20 2.84 -3.32
CA TRP A 168 23.98 3.85 -2.60
C TRP A 168 23.91 5.23 -3.24
N VAL A 169 23.95 5.29 -4.59
CA VAL A 169 23.82 6.52 -5.36
C VAL A 169 22.44 7.13 -5.15
N ASP A 170 21.38 6.31 -5.10
CA ASP A 170 20.01 6.78 -4.88
C ASP A 170 19.80 7.50 -3.55
N LYS A 171 20.46 7.03 -2.47
CA LYS A 171 20.41 7.70 -1.16
C LYS A 171 21.16 9.03 -1.15
N ASN A 172 22.12 9.24 -2.06
CA ASN A 172 23.05 10.37 -2.05
C ASN A 172 22.98 11.26 -3.31
N LYS A 173 21.92 11.16 -4.13
CA LYS A 173 21.80 11.87 -5.43
C LYS A 173 22.11 13.37 -5.36
N LEU A 174 21.55 14.07 -4.35
CA LEU A 174 21.74 15.51 -4.17
C LEU A 174 23.20 15.88 -3.87
N TRP A 175 23.86 15.10 -3.02
CA TRP A 175 25.26 15.33 -2.67
C TRP A 175 26.20 15.01 -3.84
N LEU A 176 25.94 13.90 -4.55
CA LEU A 176 26.69 13.53 -5.75
C LEU A 176 26.53 14.59 -6.86
N ALA A 177 25.33 15.10 -7.09
CA ALA A 177 25.08 16.16 -8.06
C ALA A 177 25.85 17.46 -7.73
N GLN A 178 25.94 17.82 -6.44
CA GLN A 178 26.76 18.95 -5.99
C GLN A 178 28.26 18.70 -6.22
N LEU A 179 28.73 17.48 -5.97
CA LEU A 179 30.14 17.11 -6.12
C LEU A 179 30.56 17.07 -7.60
N VAL A 180 29.73 16.47 -8.46
CA VAL A 180 29.89 16.53 -9.93
C VAL A 180 29.91 17.97 -10.40
N ARG A 181 28.97 18.81 -9.95
CA ARG A 181 28.94 20.24 -10.30
C ARG A 181 30.25 20.93 -9.92
N LYS A 182 30.78 20.68 -8.73
CA LYS A 182 32.04 21.29 -8.28
C LYS A 182 33.26 20.80 -9.08
N GLN A 183 33.34 19.51 -9.39
CA GLN A 183 34.50 18.90 -10.05
C GLN A 183 34.56 19.17 -11.55
N PHE A 184 33.42 19.21 -12.24
CA PHE A 184 33.36 19.33 -13.69
C PHE A 184 33.01 20.76 -14.19
N THR A 185 32.99 21.75 -13.29
CA THR A 185 32.83 23.17 -13.67
C THR A 185 33.90 23.60 -14.67
N GLY A 186 33.47 24.19 -15.78
CA GLY A 186 34.33 24.75 -16.83
C GLY A 186 34.73 23.76 -17.92
N ARG A 187 34.35 22.47 -17.80
CA ARG A 187 34.60 21.46 -18.85
C ARG A 187 33.59 21.57 -19.98
N VAL A 188 34.03 21.14 -21.16
CA VAL A 188 33.22 21.06 -22.39
C VAL A 188 32.85 19.60 -22.63
N LEU A 189 31.56 19.32 -22.76
CA LEU A 189 30.99 17.98 -22.91
C LEU A 189 30.08 17.94 -24.14
N ASN A 190 29.87 16.74 -24.67
CA ASN A 190 28.85 16.42 -25.66
C ASN A 190 27.82 15.44 -25.06
N GLU A 191 26.71 15.22 -25.75
CA GLU A 191 25.61 14.30 -25.37
C GLU A 191 26.01 12.80 -25.36
N ARG A 192 27.32 12.50 -25.42
CA ARG A 192 27.90 11.16 -25.33
C ARG A 192 29.18 11.11 -24.48
N SER A 193 29.48 12.19 -23.74
CA SER A 193 30.66 12.24 -22.88
C SER A 193 30.45 11.37 -21.66
N LEU A 194 31.51 10.68 -21.25
CA LEU A 194 31.50 9.78 -20.10
C LEU A 194 32.23 10.46 -18.93
N LEU A 195 31.50 10.83 -17.89
CA LEU A 195 32.07 11.44 -16.70
C LEU A 195 32.46 10.37 -15.69
N THR A 196 33.75 10.25 -15.40
CA THR A 196 34.24 9.33 -14.37
C THR A 196 34.58 10.07 -13.07
N LEU A 197 33.95 9.68 -11.97
CA LEU A 197 34.12 10.24 -10.64
C LEU A 197 34.73 9.20 -9.70
N ARG A 198 35.90 9.51 -9.14
CA ARG A 198 36.62 8.60 -8.22
C ARG A 198 36.39 9.03 -6.77
N LEU A 199 35.70 8.18 -6.00
CA LEU A 199 35.47 8.37 -4.57
C LEU A 199 36.21 7.28 -3.79
N CYS A 200 37.31 7.66 -3.13
CA CYS A 200 38.18 6.74 -2.41
C CYS A 200 38.61 5.56 -3.30
N ASN A 201 38.11 4.34 -3.03
CA ASN A 201 38.39 3.12 -3.80
C ASN A 201 37.27 2.73 -4.78
N LYS A 202 36.28 3.59 -5.02
CA LYS A 202 35.19 3.34 -5.97
C LYS A 202 35.24 4.31 -7.14
N VAL A 203 35.13 3.76 -8.34
CA VAL A 203 35.00 4.53 -9.58
C VAL A 203 33.54 4.49 -10.00
N ILE A 204 32.94 5.66 -10.14
CA ILE A 204 31.55 5.85 -10.54
C ILE A 204 31.54 6.52 -11.90
N GLN A 205 30.87 5.94 -12.88
CA GLN A 205 30.84 6.47 -14.25
C GLN A 205 29.43 6.95 -14.60
N PHE A 206 29.35 8.06 -15.33
CA PHE A 206 28.10 8.68 -15.75
C PHE A 206 28.12 9.02 -17.24
N ASP A 207 27.07 8.70 -17.98
CA ASP A 207 26.87 9.17 -19.34
C ASP A 207 26.10 10.49 -19.34
N ALA A 208 26.55 11.50 -20.08
CA ALA A 208 25.71 12.66 -20.36
C ALA A 208 24.60 12.26 -21.35
N VAL A 209 23.34 12.34 -20.93
CA VAL A 209 22.19 11.90 -21.76
C VAL A 209 21.45 13.08 -22.37
N ASN A 210 21.28 14.16 -21.61
CA ASN A 210 20.51 15.33 -22.06
C ASN A 210 21.11 16.62 -21.50
N ILE A 211 21.20 17.65 -22.35
CA ILE A 211 21.77 18.94 -21.99
C ILE A 211 20.84 20.04 -22.49
N SER A 212 20.22 20.80 -21.58
CA SER A 212 19.29 21.88 -21.92
C SER A 212 19.95 23.25 -21.89
N LEU A 213 19.48 24.19 -22.73
CA LEU A 213 19.93 25.57 -22.78
C LEU A 213 18.90 26.50 -22.12
N LYS A 214 19.37 27.58 -21.49
CA LYS A 214 18.54 28.53 -20.71
C LYS A 214 17.49 29.28 -21.56
N ASP A 215 17.73 29.41 -22.86
CA ASP A 215 16.87 30.13 -23.81
C ASP A 215 16.05 29.20 -24.72
N ALA A 216 15.57 28.06 -24.21
CA ALA A 216 14.53 27.26 -24.89
C ALA A 216 13.10 27.81 -24.63
N SER A 217 12.95 29.14 -24.55
CA SER A 217 11.63 29.76 -24.48
C SER A 217 11.08 30.01 -25.89
N LYS A 218 10.10 29.18 -26.28
CA LYS A 218 9.28 29.30 -27.51
C LYS A 218 10.08 29.39 -28.83
N GLY A 219 10.67 28.27 -29.25
CA GLY A 219 11.19 28.09 -30.60
C GLY A 219 10.18 27.45 -31.55
N THR A 220 9.96 28.07 -32.72
CA THR A 220 9.19 27.57 -33.85
C THR A 220 9.64 26.18 -34.32
N ILE A 221 8.75 25.45 -35.02
CA ILE A 221 8.97 24.12 -35.62
C ILE A 221 10.30 24.03 -36.42
N GLU A 222 10.78 25.15 -36.95
CA GLU A 222 12.06 25.28 -37.66
C GLU A 222 13.30 25.03 -36.77
N GLN A 223 13.26 25.38 -35.48
CA GLN A 223 14.35 25.06 -34.53
C GLN A 223 14.35 23.57 -34.14
N SER A 224 13.18 22.93 -34.10
CA SER A 224 13.06 21.48 -33.92
C SER A 224 13.55 20.71 -35.16
N LEU A 225 13.39 21.27 -36.36
CA LEU A 225 13.94 20.71 -37.61
C LEU A 225 15.46 20.87 -37.69
N GLN A 226 16.05 21.95 -37.16
CA GLN A 226 17.51 22.08 -37.03
C GLN A 226 18.13 21.08 -36.04
N ASN A 227 17.35 20.58 -35.07
CA ASN A 227 17.79 19.52 -34.15
C ASN A 227 17.82 18.12 -34.79
N LEU A 228 17.30 17.96 -36.01
CA LEU A 228 17.33 16.68 -36.76
C LEU A 228 18.50 16.59 -37.74
N THR A 229 19.34 17.62 -37.86
CA THR A 229 20.56 17.57 -38.67
C THR A 229 21.59 16.66 -38.00
N LEU A 230 21.60 15.39 -38.40
CA LEU A 230 22.41 14.26 -37.93
C LEU A 230 23.96 14.39 -38.08
N GLY A 231 24.50 15.61 -38.21
CA GLY A 231 25.90 15.83 -38.60
C GLY A 231 26.80 16.47 -37.54
N ASP A 232 26.31 17.44 -36.77
CA ASP A 232 27.17 18.26 -35.90
C ASP A 232 26.92 17.97 -34.42
N SER A 233 27.88 17.31 -33.78
CA SER A 233 27.93 17.17 -32.33
C SER A 233 27.90 18.55 -31.68
N LYS A 234 26.84 18.85 -30.92
CA LYS A 234 26.75 20.09 -30.13
C LYS A 234 27.60 19.94 -28.86
N TYR A 235 28.41 20.96 -28.57
CA TYR A 235 29.30 20.97 -27.40
C TYR A 235 28.83 22.02 -26.39
N TYR A 236 28.83 21.63 -25.12
CA TYR A 236 28.28 22.43 -24.04
C TYR A 236 29.31 22.64 -22.92
N GLN A 237 29.42 23.87 -22.43
CA GLN A 237 30.23 24.19 -21.27
C GLN A 237 29.37 24.24 -20.00
N PHE A 238 29.83 23.54 -18.97
CA PHE A 238 29.16 23.47 -17.68
C PHE A 238 29.64 24.61 -16.77
N ASN A 239 28.73 25.49 -16.34
CA ASN A 239 29.05 26.64 -15.49
C ASN A 239 28.60 26.42 -14.05
N ARG A 240 29.02 27.33 -13.16
CA ARG A 240 28.59 27.29 -11.76
C ARG A 240 27.09 27.39 -11.60
N ASP A 241 26.36 28.00 -12.53
CA ASP A 241 24.89 28.19 -12.44
C ASP A 241 24.07 27.03 -13.02
N SER A 242 24.75 26.05 -13.62
CA SER A 242 24.11 24.90 -14.26
C SER A 242 23.63 23.89 -13.21
N THR A 243 22.42 23.35 -13.39
CA THR A 243 21.85 22.28 -12.56
C THR A 243 22.30 20.91 -13.08
N VAL A 244 22.67 20.01 -12.16
CA VAL A 244 23.03 18.63 -12.50
C VAL A 244 21.99 17.70 -11.89
N THR A 245 21.42 16.83 -12.70
CA THR A 245 20.47 15.81 -12.30
C THR A 245 21.07 14.44 -12.62
N ILE A 246 21.18 13.58 -11.60
CA ILE A 246 21.67 12.21 -11.78
C ILE A 246 20.45 11.31 -11.95
N VAL A 247 20.31 10.76 -13.15
CA VAL A 247 19.34 9.74 -13.51
C VAL A 247 20.01 8.39 -13.28
N THR A 248 19.37 7.53 -12.51
CA THR A 248 19.78 6.14 -12.37
C THR A 248 18.81 5.34 -13.23
N THR A 249 19.30 4.59 -14.23
CA THR A 249 18.47 3.76 -15.12
C THR A 249 17.84 2.54 -14.42
N GLY A 250 17.81 2.54 -13.09
CA GLY A 250 16.99 1.69 -12.24
C GLY A 250 16.17 2.45 -11.17
N SER A 251 16.24 3.78 -11.14
CA SER A 251 15.31 4.64 -10.39
C SER A 251 15.15 5.99 -11.07
N SER A 252 14.45 5.92 -12.21
CA SER A 252 13.38 6.86 -12.42
C SER A 252 12.55 6.96 -11.13
N GLN A 253 12.75 8.06 -10.40
CA GLN A 253 11.61 8.78 -9.83
C GLN A 253 10.88 9.43 -11.02
N GLU A 254 10.43 8.70 -12.03
CA GLU A 254 9.07 8.19 -11.95
C GLU A 254 8.67 7.93 -10.49
N THR A 255 7.92 8.86 -9.90
CA THR A 255 6.69 8.37 -9.28
C THR A 255 6.24 7.26 -10.18
N GLN A 256 6.32 6.00 -9.75
CA GLN A 256 5.64 4.93 -10.42
C GLN A 256 4.19 5.38 -10.38
N SER A 257 3.77 6.15 -11.38
CA SER A 257 2.41 6.19 -11.80
C SER A 257 2.27 4.82 -12.44
N VAL A 258 2.11 3.81 -11.59
CA VAL A 258 1.06 2.83 -11.83
C VAL A 258 -0.08 3.70 -12.34
N SER A 259 -0.39 3.61 -13.63
CA SER A 259 -1.38 4.48 -14.24
C SER A 259 -2.71 4.08 -13.61
N PHE A 260 -3.04 4.71 -12.50
CA PHE A 260 -4.22 4.42 -11.73
C PHE A 260 -5.40 4.87 -12.57
N CYS A 261 -6.06 3.92 -13.22
CA CYS A 261 -7.23 4.20 -14.02
C CYS A 261 -8.47 3.93 -13.18
N LEU A 262 -9.47 4.79 -13.27
CA LEU A 262 -10.76 4.53 -12.62
C LEU A 262 -11.42 3.25 -13.17
N ASP A 263 -11.06 2.84 -14.39
CA ASP A 263 -11.54 1.60 -14.99
C ASP A 263 -10.92 0.34 -14.38
N SER A 264 -9.86 0.47 -13.57
CA SER A 264 -9.24 -0.65 -12.85
C SER A 264 -9.89 -0.94 -11.50
N ILE A 265 -10.80 -0.09 -11.03
CA ILE A 265 -11.56 -0.32 -9.80
C ILE A 265 -12.87 -1.02 -10.17
N GLY A 266 -13.18 -2.12 -9.49
CA GLY A 266 -14.45 -2.85 -9.67
C GLY A 266 -15.32 -2.76 -8.42
N GLY A 267 -16.64 -2.72 -8.62
CA GLY A 267 -17.64 -2.87 -7.54
C GLY A 267 -17.94 -1.60 -6.73
N LEU A 268 -17.39 -0.45 -7.14
CA LEU A 268 -17.57 0.85 -6.48
C LEU A 268 -18.12 1.92 -7.46
N GLU A 269 -18.83 1.51 -8.50
CA GLU A 269 -19.22 2.39 -9.61
C GLU A 269 -20.12 3.55 -9.14
N THR A 270 -21.02 3.30 -8.20
CA THR A 270 -21.91 4.31 -7.61
C THR A 270 -21.11 5.36 -6.83
N VAL A 271 -20.26 4.91 -5.89
CA VAL A 271 -19.40 5.76 -5.06
C VAL A 271 -18.42 6.57 -5.91
N ILE A 272 -17.83 5.95 -6.95
CA ILE A 272 -16.96 6.62 -7.92
C ILE A 272 -17.72 7.72 -8.68
N GLY A 273 -18.97 7.46 -9.08
CA GLY A 273 -19.82 8.43 -9.76
C GLY A 273 -20.06 9.68 -8.90
N GLU A 274 -20.48 9.49 -7.65
CA GLU A 274 -20.75 10.57 -6.70
C GLU A 274 -19.48 11.37 -6.38
N LEU A 275 -18.37 10.68 -6.07
CA LEU A 275 -17.08 11.31 -5.80
C LEU A 275 -16.56 12.13 -6.99
N LYS A 276 -16.76 11.65 -8.23
CA LYS A 276 -16.38 12.37 -9.44
C LYS A 276 -17.13 13.70 -9.54
N GLU A 277 -18.44 13.70 -9.30
CA GLU A 277 -19.25 14.92 -9.42
C GLU A 277 -18.89 15.96 -8.35
N ILE A 278 -18.73 15.55 -7.10
CA ILE A 278 -18.30 16.44 -6.00
C ILE A 278 -16.91 17.03 -6.29
N THR A 279 -15.98 16.20 -6.74
CA THR A 279 -14.61 16.64 -7.03
C THR A 279 -14.58 17.61 -8.22
N LYS A 280 -15.39 17.37 -9.28
CA LYS A 280 -15.52 18.30 -10.41
C LYS A 280 -16.04 19.67 -10.00
N LEU A 281 -17.06 19.70 -9.15
CA LEU A 281 -17.65 20.93 -8.62
C LEU A 281 -16.64 21.70 -7.77
N ALA A 282 -15.95 21.02 -6.86
CA ALA A 282 -15.01 21.65 -5.94
C ALA A 282 -13.70 22.08 -6.61
N LEU A 283 -13.28 21.43 -7.71
CA LEU A 283 -12.17 21.90 -8.56
C LEU A 283 -12.57 23.04 -9.52
N GLY A 284 -13.87 23.36 -9.62
CA GLY A 284 -14.38 24.41 -10.50
C GLY A 284 -14.25 24.10 -12.00
N ILE A 285 -14.23 22.81 -12.36
CA ILE A 285 -14.16 22.33 -13.75
C ILE A 285 -15.55 22.43 -14.42
N SER A 286 -16.60 22.14 -13.66
CA SER A 286 -18.01 22.33 -14.05
C SER A 286 -18.62 23.53 -13.34
N LYS A 287 -19.34 24.39 -14.07
CA LYS A 287 -20.20 25.41 -13.44
C LYS A 287 -21.45 24.74 -12.86
N PRO A 288 -22.00 25.21 -11.72
CA PRO A 288 -23.22 24.67 -11.17
C PRO A 288 -24.34 24.75 -12.21
N THR A 289 -24.97 23.62 -12.50
CA THR A 289 -25.96 23.43 -13.58
C THR A 289 -27.32 24.07 -13.29
N SER A 290 -27.55 24.61 -12.08
CA SER A 290 -28.77 25.33 -11.72
C SER A 290 -28.49 26.83 -11.53
N THR A 291 -29.13 27.66 -12.35
CA THR A 291 -29.21 29.12 -12.28
C THR A 291 -29.99 29.67 -11.07
N THR A 292 -30.14 28.89 -10.00
CA THR A 292 -30.87 29.26 -8.79
C THR A 292 -30.04 28.87 -7.57
N HIS A 293 -29.67 29.87 -6.77
CA HIS A 293 -28.81 29.84 -5.56
C HIS A 293 -27.30 30.01 -5.81
N SER A 294 -26.88 31.25 -6.08
CA SER A 294 -25.48 31.67 -6.29
C SER A 294 -24.60 31.71 -5.03
N ASP A 295 -25.16 31.48 -3.83
CA ASP A 295 -24.48 31.85 -2.58
C ASP A 295 -24.21 30.65 -1.64
N VAL A 296 -24.44 29.41 -2.10
CA VAL A 296 -24.12 28.22 -1.28
C VAL A 296 -22.60 27.97 -1.32
N PRO A 297 -21.90 27.97 -0.17
CA PRO A 297 -20.47 27.69 -0.14
C PRO A 297 -20.20 26.26 -0.62
N ILE A 298 -19.35 26.11 -1.63
CA ILE A 298 -18.93 24.80 -2.13
C ILE A 298 -17.98 24.17 -1.11
N SER A 299 -18.38 23.04 -0.56
CA SER A 299 -17.57 22.21 0.34
C SER A 299 -16.39 21.59 -0.41
N ARG A 300 -15.18 21.69 0.17
CA ARG A 300 -13.93 21.23 -0.46
C ARG A 300 -13.30 20.02 0.22
N GLY A 301 -13.86 19.57 1.33
CA GLY A 301 -13.37 18.43 2.09
C GLY A 301 -14.22 17.19 1.89
N VAL A 302 -13.56 16.09 1.56
CA VAL A 302 -14.17 14.76 1.40
C VAL A 302 -13.44 13.79 2.32
N LEU A 303 -14.20 13.00 3.08
CA LEU A 303 -13.70 11.92 3.92
C LEU A 303 -14.12 10.58 3.32
N VAL A 304 -13.15 9.72 3.05
CA VAL A 304 -13.38 8.34 2.60
C VAL A 304 -12.99 7.39 3.73
N TYR A 305 -13.92 6.54 4.17
CA TYR A 305 -13.67 5.60 5.26
C TYR A 305 -14.14 4.19 4.94
N GLY A 306 -13.66 3.20 5.71
CA GLY A 306 -14.00 1.79 5.51
C GLY A 306 -12.92 0.87 6.06
N VAL A 307 -13.14 -0.44 6.07
CA VAL A 307 -12.16 -1.41 6.62
C VAL A 307 -10.81 -1.32 5.88
N SER A 308 -9.72 -1.63 6.58
CA SER A 308 -8.39 -1.66 5.95
C SER A 308 -8.37 -2.66 4.78
N GLY A 309 -7.67 -2.31 3.70
CA GLY A 309 -7.55 -3.17 2.52
C GLY A 309 -8.73 -3.18 1.55
N THR A 310 -9.78 -2.37 1.74
CA THR A 310 -10.88 -2.22 0.75
C THR A 310 -10.50 -1.43 -0.51
N GLY A 311 -9.32 -0.80 -0.53
CA GLY A 311 -8.83 -0.04 -1.69
C GLY A 311 -9.03 1.47 -1.61
N LYS A 312 -9.20 2.05 -0.42
CA LYS A 312 -9.35 3.50 -0.21
C LYS A 312 -8.23 4.31 -0.89
N THR A 313 -6.97 3.93 -0.63
CA THR A 313 -5.79 4.57 -1.24
C THR A 313 -5.77 4.41 -2.75
N LEU A 314 -6.18 3.24 -3.28
CA LEU A 314 -6.29 3.01 -4.73
C LEU A 314 -7.34 3.92 -5.36
N LEU A 315 -8.50 4.09 -4.71
CA LEU A 315 -9.58 4.96 -5.17
C LEU A 315 -9.13 6.42 -5.27
N VAL A 316 -8.54 6.96 -4.20
CA VAL A 316 -8.12 8.36 -4.16
C VAL A 316 -7.01 8.63 -5.19
N ASN A 317 -6.06 7.70 -5.35
CA ASN A 317 -5.00 7.82 -6.35
C ASN A 317 -5.52 7.75 -7.79
N SER A 318 -6.50 6.87 -8.06
CA SER A 318 -7.14 6.75 -9.38
C SER A 318 -7.98 7.99 -9.71
N LEU A 319 -8.67 8.55 -8.71
CA LEU A 319 -9.44 9.78 -8.88
C LEU A 319 -8.52 10.95 -9.23
N ALA A 320 -7.39 11.06 -8.54
CA ALA A 320 -6.43 12.12 -8.79
C ALA A 320 -5.77 12.01 -10.18
N ALA A 321 -5.45 10.79 -10.62
CA ALA A 321 -4.93 10.52 -11.96
C ALA A 321 -5.96 10.85 -13.06
N HIS A 322 -7.24 10.56 -12.84
CA HIS A 322 -8.32 10.84 -13.80
C HIS A 322 -8.46 12.33 -14.11
N PHE A 323 -8.39 13.19 -13.09
CA PHE A 323 -8.49 14.64 -13.29
C PHE A 323 -7.19 15.28 -13.81
N LYS A 324 -6.08 14.54 -13.90
CA LYS A 324 -4.75 15.03 -14.31
C LYS A 324 -4.33 16.32 -13.56
N CYS A 325 -4.73 16.42 -12.30
CA CYS A 325 -4.48 17.57 -11.44
C CYS A 325 -3.17 17.40 -10.68
N LYS A 326 -2.59 18.50 -10.20
CA LYS A 326 -1.42 18.42 -9.33
C LYS A 326 -1.83 17.83 -7.98
N THR A 327 -1.16 16.77 -7.55
CA THR A 327 -1.44 16.09 -6.28
C THR A 327 -0.42 16.45 -5.22
N VAL A 328 -0.87 16.84 -4.03
CA VAL A 328 -0.02 17.01 -2.86
C VAL A 328 -0.42 15.96 -1.83
N ARG A 329 0.48 15.00 -1.56
CA ARG A 329 0.25 13.95 -0.55
C ARG A 329 0.85 14.40 0.78
N ILE A 330 0.11 14.14 1.87
CA ILE A 330 0.56 14.37 3.24
C ILE A 330 0.70 13.00 3.90
N ASN A 331 1.95 12.57 4.10
CA ASN A 331 2.25 11.37 4.83
C ASN A 331 2.34 11.69 6.33
N CYS A 332 1.39 11.19 7.11
CA CYS A 332 1.30 11.46 8.54
C CYS A 332 2.58 11.06 9.29
N SER A 333 3.28 9.99 8.89
CA SER A 333 4.53 9.56 9.52
C SER A 333 5.69 10.54 9.33
N GLU A 334 5.71 11.28 8.23
CA GLU A 334 6.75 12.28 7.93
C GLU A 334 6.46 13.64 8.59
N VAL A 335 5.21 13.85 9.00
CA VAL A 335 4.77 15.10 9.64
C VAL A 335 5.25 15.19 11.09
N PHE A 336 5.35 14.06 11.80
CA PHE A 336 5.73 14.06 13.22
C PHE A 336 7.25 14.22 13.40
N SER A 337 7.68 15.44 13.72
CA SER A 337 9.03 15.71 14.22
C SER A 337 9.06 15.69 15.75
N LYS A 338 10.23 15.35 16.33
CA LYS A 338 10.49 15.46 17.78
C LYS A 338 10.67 16.91 18.22
N PHE A 339 10.96 17.82 17.30
CA PHE A 339 11.23 19.22 17.61
C PHE A 339 9.95 20.07 17.62
N TYR A 340 9.85 20.98 18.58
CA TYR A 340 8.67 21.81 18.80
C TYR A 340 8.39 22.72 17.57
N GLY A 341 7.17 22.71 17.06
CA GLY A 341 6.72 23.59 15.97
C GLY A 341 7.12 23.15 14.56
N GLU A 342 8.04 22.20 14.41
CA GLU A 342 8.44 21.68 13.10
C GLU A 342 7.32 20.90 12.41
N SER A 343 6.55 20.11 13.17
CA SER A 343 5.44 19.33 12.63
C SER A 343 4.36 20.21 12.01
N GLU A 344 3.99 21.30 12.68
CA GLU A 344 3.03 22.30 12.20
C GLU A 344 3.59 23.05 10.97
N GLY A 345 4.87 23.43 11.02
CA GLY A 345 5.57 24.07 9.92
C GLY A 345 5.64 23.18 8.66
N ASN A 346 5.83 21.87 8.82
CA ASN A 346 5.88 20.92 7.70
C ASN A 346 4.52 20.76 7.03
N VAL A 347 3.43 20.62 7.81
CA VAL A 347 2.06 20.60 7.25
C VAL A 347 1.76 21.92 6.54
N SER A 348 2.10 23.05 7.15
CA SER A 348 1.89 24.38 6.56
C SER A 348 2.62 24.53 5.22
N LYS A 349 3.88 24.08 5.12
CA LYS A 349 4.64 24.09 3.86
C LYS A 349 3.95 23.29 2.75
N LEU A 350 3.42 22.10 3.08
CA LEU A 350 2.71 21.25 2.12
C LEU A 350 1.39 21.89 1.65
N PHE A 351 0.59 22.44 2.57
CA PHE A 351 -0.64 23.16 2.23
C PHE A 351 -0.36 24.41 1.40
N ASN A 352 0.67 25.18 1.75
CA ASN A 352 1.06 26.36 0.97
C ASN A 352 1.55 25.99 -0.43
N LYS A 353 2.26 24.87 -0.60
CA LYS A 353 2.66 24.35 -1.91
C LYS A 353 1.44 23.95 -2.77
N ALA A 354 0.36 23.51 -2.15
CA ALA A 354 -0.91 23.27 -2.85
C ALA A 354 -1.56 24.60 -3.27
N LEU A 355 -1.72 25.54 -2.33
CA LEU A 355 -2.35 26.84 -2.54
C LEU A 355 -1.60 27.75 -3.54
N GLN A 356 -0.27 27.65 -3.63
CA GLN A 356 0.54 28.40 -4.59
C GLN A 356 0.29 27.99 -6.05
N ASN A 357 -0.31 26.81 -6.31
CA ASN A 357 -0.60 26.36 -7.67
C ASN A 357 -1.85 27.00 -8.27
N TYR A 358 -2.57 27.85 -7.52
CA TYR A 358 -3.70 28.60 -8.04
C TYR A 358 -3.29 29.42 -9.29
N PRO A 359 -4.02 29.34 -10.43
CA PRO A 359 -5.40 28.87 -10.60
C PRO A 359 -5.56 27.42 -11.09
N SER A 360 -4.49 26.62 -11.12
CA SER A 360 -4.58 25.21 -11.55
C SER A 360 -5.25 24.34 -10.48
N PRO A 361 -6.12 23.38 -10.89
CA PRO A 361 -6.81 22.50 -9.96
C PRO A 361 -5.81 21.60 -9.22
N THR A 362 -5.94 21.53 -7.89
CA THR A 362 -5.02 20.80 -7.02
C THR A 362 -5.80 19.90 -6.06
N ILE A 363 -5.33 18.66 -5.87
CA ILE A 363 -5.91 17.71 -4.92
C ILE A 363 -4.91 17.47 -3.79
N ILE A 364 -5.33 17.70 -2.55
CA ILE A 364 -4.59 17.36 -1.34
C ILE A 364 -5.09 16.00 -0.85
N ILE A 365 -4.19 15.04 -0.71
CA ILE A 365 -4.51 13.69 -0.23
C ILE A 365 -3.90 13.53 1.16
N VAL A 366 -4.73 13.20 2.14
CA VAL A 366 -4.31 12.92 3.52
C VAL A 366 -4.66 11.48 3.83
N GLU A 367 -3.65 10.61 3.91
CA GLU A 367 -3.86 9.20 4.23
C GLU A 367 -3.83 8.97 5.74
N GLU A 368 -4.72 8.11 6.25
CA GLU A 368 -4.83 7.79 7.69
C GLU A 368 -4.96 9.03 8.58
N MET A 369 -5.96 9.87 8.27
CA MET A 369 -6.14 11.17 8.92
C MET A 369 -6.33 11.09 10.44
N HIS A 370 -6.72 9.93 10.99
CA HIS A 370 -6.80 9.70 12.43
C HIS A 370 -5.45 9.81 13.15
N ASN A 371 -4.33 9.70 12.43
CA ASN A 371 -3.01 9.93 12.98
C ASN A 371 -2.77 11.42 13.28
N ILE A 372 -3.28 12.33 12.45
CA ILE A 372 -3.12 13.79 12.63
C ILE A 372 -4.17 14.34 13.60
N CYS A 373 -5.42 13.88 13.47
CA CYS A 373 -6.57 14.38 14.24
C CYS A 373 -7.31 13.25 14.97
N PRO A 374 -6.70 12.56 15.95
CA PRO A 374 -7.39 11.55 16.72
C PRO A 374 -8.43 12.17 17.67
N LYS A 375 -9.47 11.39 18.01
CA LYS A 375 -10.49 11.75 18.99
C LYS A 375 -9.93 11.83 20.41
N ALA A 376 -9.04 10.91 20.78
CA ALA A 376 -8.35 10.90 22.06
C ALA A 376 -6.98 11.56 21.90
N GLU A 377 -6.86 12.79 22.41
CA GLU A 377 -5.63 13.57 22.36
C GLU A 377 -4.63 13.07 23.42
N ALA A 378 -3.84 12.05 23.10
CA ALA A 378 -2.88 11.45 24.04
C ALA A 378 -1.67 12.35 24.35
N SER A 379 -1.32 13.29 23.47
CA SER A 379 -0.16 14.18 23.59
C SER A 379 -0.49 15.61 23.20
N ASP A 380 0.08 16.58 23.93
CA ASP A 380 -0.04 18.01 23.65
C ASP A 380 0.45 18.39 22.24
N ILE A 381 1.38 17.62 21.65
CA ILE A 381 1.85 17.83 20.28
C ILE A 381 0.72 17.51 19.29
N VAL A 382 0.03 16.39 19.50
CA VAL A 382 -1.07 15.94 18.64
C VAL A 382 -2.27 16.88 18.75
N LYS A 383 -2.58 17.35 19.96
CA LYS A 383 -3.64 18.36 20.18
C LYS A 383 -3.38 19.65 19.40
N ARG A 384 -2.16 20.18 19.47
CA ARG A 384 -1.77 21.39 18.73
C ARG A 384 -1.82 21.18 17.23
N LEU A 385 -1.28 20.05 16.75
CA LEU A 385 -1.31 19.69 15.34
C LEU A 385 -2.75 19.55 14.83
N SER A 386 -3.64 18.92 15.60
CA SER A 386 -5.05 18.77 15.26
C SER A 386 -5.76 20.12 15.15
N ASN A 387 -5.58 21.01 16.13
CA ASN A 387 -6.13 22.36 16.07
C ASN A 387 -5.55 23.19 14.92
N PHE A 388 -4.25 23.04 14.64
CA PHE A 388 -3.60 23.71 13.52
C PHE A 388 -4.14 23.22 12.18
N PHE A 389 -4.31 21.91 12.01
CA PHE A 389 -4.89 21.30 10.81
C PHE A 389 -6.33 21.75 10.59
N VAL A 390 -7.13 21.82 11.66
CA VAL A 390 -8.48 22.38 11.63
C VAL A 390 -8.49 23.82 11.10
N ASN A 391 -7.58 24.68 11.59
CA ASN A 391 -7.46 26.06 11.11
C ASN A 391 -7.04 26.11 9.62
N LEU A 392 -6.21 25.17 9.16
CA LEU A 392 -5.86 25.06 7.73
C LEU A 392 -7.05 24.69 6.85
N LEU A 393 -7.95 23.82 7.32
CA LEU A 393 -9.19 23.49 6.60
C LEU A 393 -10.11 24.70 6.48
N ASP A 394 -10.27 25.47 7.56
CA ASP A 394 -11.06 26.70 7.56
C ASP A 394 -10.45 27.74 6.57
N ASN A 395 -9.12 27.82 6.51
CA ASN A 395 -8.40 28.67 5.55
C ASN A 395 -8.54 28.22 4.08
N LEU A 396 -8.67 26.92 3.81
CA LEU A 396 -8.91 26.43 2.44
C LEU A 396 -10.25 26.94 1.89
N ASN A 397 -11.26 27.10 2.75
CA ASN A 397 -12.58 27.54 2.34
C ASN A 397 -12.72 29.07 2.26
N SER A 398 -12.00 29.82 3.10
CA SER A 398 -12.02 31.29 3.07
C SER A 398 -11.09 31.91 2.03
N SER A 399 -10.03 31.20 1.62
CA SER A 399 -9.02 31.72 0.70
C SER A 399 -9.43 31.64 -0.77
N VAL A 400 -9.26 32.73 -1.51
CA VAL A 400 -9.42 32.77 -2.98
C VAL A 400 -8.50 31.76 -3.66
N ARG A 401 -7.29 31.54 -3.13
CA ARG A 401 -6.33 30.56 -3.65
C ARG A 401 -6.77 29.11 -3.39
N GLY A 402 -7.60 28.89 -2.36
CA GLY A 402 -8.19 27.60 -2.04
C GLY A 402 -9.39 27.23 -2.92
N SER A 403 -9.93 28.19 -3.69
CA SER A 403 -11.18 28.01 -4.46
C SER A 403 -11.19 26.83 -5.43
N ARG A 404 -10.02 26.41 -5.94
CA ARG A 404 -9.82 25.26 -6.85
C ARG A 404 -9.00 24.11 -6.23
N THR A 405 -9.03 24.00 -4.91
CA THR A 405 -8.35 22.95 -4.16
C THR A 405 -9.36 22.04 -3.49
N VAL A 406 -9.18 20.73 -3.60
CA VAL A 406 -9.99 19.71 -2.90
C VAL A 406 -9.09 18.95 -1.94
N LEU A 407 -9.57 18.71 -0.72
CA LEU A 407 -8.91 17.85 0.25
C LEU A 407 -9.68 16.53 0.39
N ILE A 408 -8.98 15.41 0.19
CA ILE A 408 -9.52 14.06 0.35
C ILE A 408 -8.75 13.38 1.48
N GLY A 409 -9.44 13.11 2.58
CA GLY A 409 -8.92 12.36 3.72
C GLY A 409 -9.34 10.90 3.67
N THR A 410 -8.45 9.96 4.01
CA THR A 410 -8.81 8.55 4.23
C THR A 410 -8.69 8.17 5.71
N THR A 411 -9.58 7.31 6.21
CA THR A 411 -9.50 6.72 7.55
C THR A 411 -10.11 5.32 7.58
N ASP A 412 -9.75 4.47 8.53
CA ASP A 412 -10.42 3.17 8.68
C ASP A 412 -11.74 3.30 9.43
N ASN A 413 -11.74 4.13 10.48
CA ASN A 413 -12.90 4.40 11.31
C ASN A 413 -13.15 5.92 11.38
N PRO A 414 -14.35 6.41 11.07
CA PRO A 414 -14.68 7.83 11.21
C PRO A 414 -14.83 8.28 12.67
N ASP A 415 -15.07 7.35 13.61
CA ASP A 415 -15.22 7.65 15.03
C ASP A 415 -13.89 7.78 15.78
N SER A 416 -12.77 7.36 15.16
CA SER A 416 -11.43 7.63 15.70
C SER A 416 -10.95 9.05 15.43
N LEU A 417 -11.64 9.80 14.56
CA LEU A 417 -11.32 11.17 14.22
C LEU A 417 -11.91 12.18 15.21
N ASN A 418 -11.22 13.31 15.37
CA ASN A 418 -11.73 14.44 16.12
C ASN A 418 -13.02 14.99 15.47
N PRO A 419 -14.15 15.06 16.21
CA PRO A 419 -15.42 15.56 15.68
C PRO A 419 -15.34 16.98 15.11
N ALA A 420 -14.36 17.80 15.53
CA ALA A 420 -14.16 19.13 14.99
C ALA A 420 -13.88 19.12 13.48
N VAL A 421 -13.18 18.10 12.96
CA VAL A 421 -12.83 18.01 11.53
C VAL A 421 -14.06 17.65 10.68
N ARG A 422 -15.03 16.95 11.26
CA ARG A 422 -16.30 16.51 10.64
C ARG A 422 -17.42 17.55 10.69
N ARG A 423 -17.16 18.74 11.22
CA ARG A 423 -18.16 19.83 11.25
C ARG A 423 -18.32 20.45 9.87
N SER A 424 -19.54 20.91 9.58
CA SER A 424 -19.88 21.60 8.32
C SER A 424 -18.94 22.78 8.04
N GLY A 425 -18.52 22.91 6.78
CA GLY A 425 -17.49 23.87 6.34
C GLY A 425 -16.07 23.31 6.40
N ARG A 426 -15.89 21.99 6.60
CA ARG A 426 -14.59 21.30 6.61
C ARG A 426 -14.69 20.04 5.76
N LEU A 427 -14.87 18.88 6.40
CA LEU A 427 -15.14 17.61 5.73
C LEU A 427 -16.64 17.35 5.74
N ASP A 428 -17.32 17.86 4.71
CA ASP A 428 -18.78 17.87 4.68
C ASP A 428 -19.34 16.59 4.05
N TYR A 429 -18.54 15.92 3.22
CA TYR A 429 -18.93 14.67 2.56
C TYR A 429 -18.18 13.50 3.17
N GLU A 430 -18.93 12.49 3.62
CA GLU A 430 -18.39 11.24 4.14
C GLU A 430 -18.84 10.07 3.25
N PHE A 431 -17.89 9.29 2.76
CA PHE A 431 -18.12 8.13 1.90
C PHE A 431 -17.62 6.86 2.57
N GLU A 432 -18.53 5.95 2.86
CA GLU A 432 -18.18 4.59 3.30
C GLU A 432 -17.86 3.71 2.09
N ILE A 433 -16.70 3.07 2.12
CA ILE A 433 -16.35 1.98 1.23
C ILE A 433 -16.69 0.67 1.94
N PRO A 434 -17.80 0.01 1.56
CA PRO A 434 -18.21 -1.24 2.19
C PRO A 434 -17.25 -2.38 1.81
N ILE A 435 -17.36 -3.48 2.55
CA ILE A 435 -16.74 -4.74 2.14
C ILE A 435 -17.45 -5.21 0.87
N PRO A 436 -16.71 -5.66 -0.16
CA PRO A 436 -17.33 -6.04 -1.43
C PRO A 436 -18.23 -7.28 -1.28
N ASP A 437 -19.47 -7.15 -1.75
CA ASP A 437 -20.42 -8.25 -1.95
C ASP A 437 -19.93 -9.25 -3.01
N ALA A 438 -20.59 -10.41 -3.15
CA ALA A 438 -20.18 -11.43 -4.13
C ALA A 438 -20.04 -10.88 -5.56
N ASP A 439 -20.98 -10.05 -6.00
CA ASP A 439 -20.94 -9.43 -7.32
C ASP A 439 -19.80 -8.39 -7.42
N ALA A 440 -19.56 -7.61 -6.37
CA ALA A 440 -18.45 -6.66 -6.32
C ALA A 440 -17.09 -7.38 -6.30
N ARG A 441 -16.97 -8.51 -5.58
CA ARG A 441 -15.78 -9.37 -5.58
C ARG A 441 -15.51 -9.97 -6.96
N GLU A 442 -16.56 -10.38 -7.67
CA GLU A 442 -16.47 -10.84 -9.07
C GLU A 442 -15.88 -9.72 -9.95
N GLN A 443 -16.39 -8.49 -9.85
CA GLN A 443 -15.85 -7.35 -10.58
C GLN A 443 -14.38 -7.05 -10.23
N ILE A 444 -14.02 -7.07 -8.94
CA ILE A 444 -12.63 -6.86 -8.50
C ILE A 444 -11.71 -7.95 -9.04
N LEU A 445 -12.14 -9.22 -9.02
CA LEU A 445 -11.39 -10.34 -9.57
C LEU A 445 -11.21 -10.19 -11.08
N LEU A 446 -12.27 -9.86 -11.82
CA LEU A 446 -12.21 -9.61 -13.26
C LEU A 446 -11.18 -8.53 -13.59
N LYS A 447 -11.23 -7.38 -12.89
CA LYS A 447 -10.27 -6.28 -13.09
C LYS A 447 -8.84 -6.68 -12.73
N SER A 448 -8.65 -7.43 -11.65
CA SER A 448 -7.33 -7.90 -11.21
C SER A 448 -6.74 -8.93 -12.17
N LEU A 449 -7.57 -9.82 -12.72
CA LEU A 449 -7.16 -10.84 -13.68
C LEU A 449 -6.84 -10.26 -15.07
N THR A 450 -7.43 -9.13 -15.46
CA THR A 450 -7.05 -8.44 -16.73
C THR A 450 -5.57 -8.06 -16.78
N LEU A 451 -4.94 -7.87 -15.62
CA LEU A 451 -3.50 -7.56 -15.51
C LEU A 451 -2.61 -8.81 -15.68
N GLN A 452 -3.18 -10.01 -15.70
CA GLN A 452 -2.47 -11.29 -15.67
C GLN A 452 -2.92 -12.22 -16.82
N LYS A 453 -2.05 -13.15 -17.24
CA LYS A 453 -2.44 -14.21 -18.18
C LYS A 453 -3.24 -15.28 -17.42
N HIS A 454 -4.51 -15.47 -17.78
CA HIS A 454 -5.41 -16.41 -17.12
C HIS A 454 -6.25 -17.19 -18.14
N ALA A 455 -6.67 -18.39 -17.75
CA ALA A 455 -7.51 -19.31 -18.54
C ALA A 455 -8.77 -19.72 -17.75
N LEU A 456 -9.33 -18.79 -16.98
CA LEU A 456 -10.53 -19.01 -16.15
C LEU A 456 -11.79 -18.68 -16.94
N HIS A 457 -12.82 -19.51 -16.80
CA HIS A 457 -14.15 -19.22 -17.34
C HIS A 457 -14.88 -18.20 -16.43
N PRO A 458 -15.76 -17.32 -16.95
CA PRO A 458 -16.53 -16.38 -16.12
C PRO A 458 -17.31 -17.06 -14.98
N ASP A 459 -17.87 -18.24 -15.22
CA ASP A 459 -18.57 -19.01 -14.17
C ASP A 459 -17.66 -19.48 -13.03
N GLU A 460 -16.38 -19.74 -13.32
CA GLU A 460 -15.38 -20.10 -12.31
C GLU A 460 -14.99 -18.87 -11.47
N ILE A 461 -14.92 -17.68 -12.07
CA ILE A 461 -14.66 -16.45 -11.32
C ILE A 461 -15.83 -16.18 -10.37
N LYS A 462 -17.06 -16.38 -10.85
CA LYS A 462 -18.27 -16.25 -10.04
C LYS A 462 -18.33 -17.27 -8.90
N SER A 463 -17.86 -18.50 -9.12
CA SER A 463 -17.78 -19.50 -8.06
C SER A 463 -16.74 -19.12 -6.99
N ILE A 464 -15.57 -18.62 -7.39
CA ILE A 464 -14.54 -18.11 -6.47
C ILE A 464 -15.06 -16.90 -5.67
N ALA A 465 -15.76 -15.96 -6.32
CA ALA A 465 -16.37 -14.81 -5.66
C ALA A 465 -17.40 -15.22 -4.60
N LYS A 466 -18.16 -16.30 -4.86
CA LYS A 466 -19.08 -16.90 -3.87
C LYS A 466 -18.37 -17.60 -2.72
N VAL A 467 -17.17 -18.15 -2.89
CA VAL A 467 -16.46 -18.85 -1.81
C VAL A 467 -15.66 -17.86 -0.93
N THR A 468 -15.20 -16.74 -1.49
CA THR A 468 -14.38 -15.70 -0.84
C THR A 468 -15.16 -14.76 0.08
N HIS A 469 -15.98 -15.30 0.98
CA HIS A 469 -16.71 -14.48 1.95
C HIS A 469 -15.75 -13.70 2.86
N GLY A 470 -16.03 -12.41 3.08
CA GLY A 470 -15.23 -11.54 3.95
C GLY A 470 -13.86 -11.11 3.37
N TYR A 471 -13.52 -11.49 2.14
CA TYR A 471 -12.31 -10.99 1.49
C TYR A 471 -12.47 -9.52 1.11
N VAL A 472 -11.46 -8.70 1.41
CA VAL A 472 -11.37 -7.31 0.92
C VAL A 472 -10.60 -7.25 -0.40
N GLY A 473 -10.63 -6.10 -1.08
CA GLY A 473 -9.92 -5.92 -2.36
C GLY A 473 -8.44 -6.31 -2.31
N ALA A 474 -7.74 -5.96 -1.22
CA ALA A 474 -6.35 -6.36 -1.00
C ALA A 474 -6.16 -7.88 -0.88
N ASP A 475 -7.10 -8.59 -0.26
CA ASP A 475 -7.05 -10.05 -0.15
C ASP A 475 -7.26 -10.71 -1.51
N LEU A 476 -8.18 -10.19 -2.33
CA LEU A 476 -8.42 -10.71 -3.68
C LEU A 476 -7.22 -10.47 -4.60
N VAL A 477 -6.57 -9.31 -4.51
CA VAL A 477 -5.33 -9.04 -5.24
C VAL A 477 -4.21 -9.96 -4.76
N SER A 478 -4.10 -10.20 -3.44
CA SER A 478 -3.14 -11.14 -2.87
C SER A 478 -3.40 -12.59 -3.31
N LEU A 479 -4.67 -12.99 -3.40
CA LEU A 479 -5.11 -14.28 -3.90
C LEU A 479 -4.67 -14.49 -5.35
N VAL A 480 -4.95 -13.51 -6.23
CA VAL A 480 -4.53 -13.55 -7.64
C VAL A 480 -3.01 -13.53 -7.76
N GLY A 481 -2.32 -12.70 -6.97
CA GLY A 481 -0.85 -12.64 -6.96
C GLY A 481 -0.21 -13.97 -6.55
N ARG A 482 -0.79 -14.65 -5.55
CA ARG A 482 -0.32 -15.97 -5.11
C ARG A 482 -0.64 -17.06 -6.12
N ALA A 483 -1.83 -17.05 -6.69
CA ALA A 483 -2.19 -17.97 -7.77
C ALA A 483 -1.27 -17.80 -8.98
N SER A 484 -0.85 -16.56 -9.29
CA SER A 484 0.15 -16.27 -10.33
C SER A 484 1.54 -16.82 -9.98
N HIS A 485 1.95 -16.77 -8.71
CA HIS A 485 3.22 -17.37 -8.29
C HIS A 485 3.19 -18.91 -8.34
N GLU A 486 2.07 -19.53 -7.98
CA GLU A 486 1.89 -20.99 -8.06
C GLU A 486 1.74 -21.47 -9.51
N ALA A 487 1.11 -20.65 -10.36
CA ALA A 487 0.94 -20.90 -11.78
C ALA A 487 2.13 -20.37 -12.59
N LYS A 488 3.08 -21.24 -12.94
CA LYS A 488 4.30 -20.88 -13.70
C LYS A 488 4.08 -20.01 -14.97
N ALA A 489 2.91 -20.05 -15.61
CA ALA A 489 2.66 -19.30 -16.85
C ALA A 489 1.22 -18.76 -17.02
N THR A 490 0.19 -19.46 -16.53
CA THR A 490 -1.21 -19.05 -16.73
C THR A 490 -2.05 -19.49 -15.54
N ILE A 491 -2.81 -18.55 -14.98
CA ILE A 491 -3.68 -18.81 -13.83
C ILE A 491 -4.84 -19.71 -14.28
N THR A 492 -5.01 -20.82 -13.57
CA THR A 492 -6.10 -21.80 -13.75
C THR A 492 -6.94 -21.92 -12.48
N TYR A 493 -8.11 -22.56 -12.56
CA TYR A 493 -8.97 -22.77 -11.38
C TYR A 493 -8.24 -23.53 -10.26
N ALA A 494 -7.42 -24.52 -10.61
CA ALA A 494 -6.62 -25.28 -9.64
C ALA A 494 -5.63 -24.39 -8.86
N SER A 495 -4.96 -23.45 -9.54
CA SER A 495 -4.06 -22.50 -8.87
C SER A 495 -4.79 -21.53 -7.95
N MET A 496 -5.99 -21.09 -8.34
CA MET A 496 -6.84 -20.25 -7.47
C MET A 496 -7.34 -21.02 -6.24
N ALA A 497 -7.77 -22.28 -6.43
CA ALA A 497 -8.22 -23.14 -5.34
C ALA A 497 -7.11 -23.46 -4.33
N SER A 498 -5.88 -23.66 -4.80
CA SER A 498 -4.69 -23.81 -3.95
C SER A 498 -4.38 -22.52 -3.17
N ALA A 499 -4.40 -21.37 -3.85
CA ALA A 499 -4.17 -20.08 -3.21
C ALA A 499 -5.21 -19.73 -2.11
N LEU A 500 -6.47 -20.16 -2.27
CA LEU A 500 -7.54 -19.98 -1.28
C LEU A 500 -7.24 -20.66 0.07
N GLN A 501 -6.45 -21.74 0.09
CA GLN A 501 -6.08 -22.42 1.33
C GLN A 501 -5.08 -21.60 2.17
N HIS A 502 -4.35 -20.68 1.53
CA HIS A 502 -3.27 -19.93 2.16
C HIS A 502 -3.63 -18.47 2.47
N VAL A 503 -4.53 -17.87 1.69
CA VAL A 503 -4.98 -16.49 1.93
C VAL A 503 -6.11 -16.51 2.95
N LYS A 504 -5.94 -15.78 4.06
CA LYS A 504 -7.01 -15.59 5.06
C LYS A 504 -7.65 -14.21 4.88
N ALA A 505 -8.98 -14.17 4.85
CA ALA A 505 -9.75 -12.94 4.79
C ALA A 505 -9.33 -11.95 5.89
N SER A 506 -8.99 -10.72 5.52
CA SER A 506 -8.55 -9.67 6.44
C SER A 506 -9.71 -9.16 7.29
N ALA A 507 -10.92 -9.07 6.74
CA ALA A 507 -12.10 -8.68 7.52
C ALA A 507 -12.44 -9.68 8.64
N MET A 508 -12.16 -10.97 8.43
CA MET A 508 -12.35 -12.00 9.44
C MET A 508 -11.30 -11.95 10.55
N ARG A 509 -10.15 -11.28 10.36
CA ARG A 509 -9.11 -11.17 11.41
C ARG A 509 -9.48 -10.17 12.51
N GLU A 510 -10.32 -9.19 12.21
CA GLU A 510 -10.76 -8.16 13.17
C GLU A 510 -11.97 -8.58 14.02
N ILE A 511 -12.53 -9.77 13.77
CA ILE A 511 -13.77 -10.25 14.37
C ILE A 511 -13.52 -11.64 14.93
N MET A 512 -13.90 -11.90 16.18
CA MET A 512 -13.96 -13.26 16.73
C MET A 512 -15.14 -14.00 16.10
N ILE A 513 -15.05 -14.34 14.82
CA ILE A 513 -16.01 -15.23 14.17
C ILE A 513 -15.68 -16.62 14.69
N GLU A 514 -16.60 -17.19 15.44
CA GLU A 514 -16.50 -18.60 15.80
C GLU A 514 -16.98 -19.42 14.60
N ASN A 515 -16.19 -20.42 14.20
CA ASN A 515 -16.69 -21.50 13.34
C ASN A 515 -17.02 -22.67 14.27
N PRO A 516 -18.25 -22.75 14.79
CA PRO A 516 -18.64 -23.88 15.62
C PRO A 516 -18.50 -25.19 14.82
N ASN A 517 -18.04 -26.25 15.49
CA ASN A 517 -17.96 -27.60 14.93
C ASN A 517 -19.06 -28.50 15.52
N VAL A 518 -20.24 -27.94 15.75
CA VAL A 518 -21.39 -28.64 16.33
C VAL A 518 -22.38 -28.92 15.21
N HIS A 519 -22.86 -30.15 15.11
CA HIS A 519 -23.84 -30.56 14.11
C HIS A 519 -25.21 -30.89 14.73
N TRP A 520 -26.25 -31.01 13.90
CA TRP A 520 -27.56 -31.47 14.38
C TRP A 520 -27.51 -32.86 15.03
N ALA A 521 -26.55 -33.70 14.62
CA ALA A 521 -26.33 -35.04 15.18
C ALA A 521 -25.79 -35.02 16.62
N ASP A 522 -25.17 -33.92 17.07
CA ASP A 522 -24.68 -33.77 18.43
C ASP A 522 -25.78 -33.38 19.43
N ILE A 523 -26.97 -33.03 18.93
CA ILE A 523 -28.11 -32.58 19.74
C ILE A 523 -29.20 -33.66 19.69
N GLY A 524 -29.43 -34.32 20.82
CA GLY A 524 -30.49 -35.33 20.95
C GLY A 524 -31.90 -34.70 20.90
N GLY A 525 -32.82 -35.38 20.22
CA GLY A 525 -34.26 -35.13 20.18
C GLY A 525 -34.69 -33.79 19.60
N GLN A 526 -35.88 -33.35 20.00
CA GLN A 526 -36.49 -32.04 19.69
C GLN A 526 -36.68 -31.77 18.18
N ASP A 527 -37.21 -32.74 17.43
CA ASP A 527 -37.36 -32.62 15.97
C ASP A 527 -38.28 -31.46 15.53
N ASP A 528 -39.35 -31.19 16.29
CA ASP A 528 -40.24 -30.05 16.02
C ASP A 528 -39.50 -28.71 16.20
N LEU A 529 -38.68 -28.60 17.25
CA LEU A 529 -37.84 -27.43 17.49
C LEU A 529 -36.83 -27.25 16.35
N LYS A 530 -36.11 -28.33 15.99
CA LYS A 530 -35.14 -28.32 14.88
C LYS A 530 -35.82 -27.86 13.59
N LEU A 531 -37.00 -28.39 13.27
CA LEU A 531 -37.75 -28.00 12.08
C LEU A 531 -38.11 -26.50 12.10
N LYS A 532 -38.64 -25.98 13.20
CA LYS A 532 -38.96 -24.55 13.35
C LYS A 532 -37.73 -23.67 13.17
N LEU A 533 -36.59 -24.07 13.72
CA LEU A 533 -35.35 -23.32 13.58
C LEU A 533 -34.85 -23.29 12.12
N ARG A 534 -34.90 -24.44 11.43
CA ARG A 534 -34.57 -24.51 9.99
C ARG A 534 -35.48 -23.60 9.14
N GLN A 535 -36.78 -23.56 9.47
CA GLN A 535 -37.74 -22.67 8.80
C GLN A 535 -37.41 -21.18 8.96
N ILE A 536 -36.93 -20.80 10.14
CA ILE A 536 -36.68 -19.40 10.51
C ILE A 536 -35.33 -18.89 9.98
N ILE A 537 -34.30 -19.74 10.00
CA ILE A 537 -32.92 -19.33 9.69
C ILE A 537 -32.42 -19.94 8.38
N GLU A 538 -32.47 -21.27 8.23
CA GLU A 538 -31.88 -21.98 7.09
C GLU A 538 -32.62 -21.67 5.77
N TRP A 539 -33.96 -21.77 5.77
CA TRP A 539 -34.74 -21.61 4.55
C TRP A 539 -34.65 -20.20 3.93
N PRO A 540 -34.72 -19.08 4.69
CA PRO A 540 -34.54 -17.75 4.12
C PRO A 540 -33.17 -17.52 3.50
N ILE A 541 -32.12 -18.18 4.01
CA ILE A 541 -30.74 -18.01 3.56
C ILE A 541 -30.50 -18.83 2.29
N HIS A 542 -30.93 -20.09 2.27
CA HIS A 542 -30.71 -20.97 1.11
C HIS A 542 -31.71 -20.78 -0.03
N ARG A 543 -32.94 -20.34 0.26
CA ARG A 543 -34.03 -20.23 -0.74
C ARG A 543 -34.78 -18.89 -0.67
N PRO A 544 -34.09 -17.74 -0.79
CA PRO A 544 -34.73 -16.42 -0.68
C PRO A 544 -35.80 -16.19 -1.78
N GLU A 545 -35.61 -16.76 -2.97
CA GLU A 545 -36.52 -16.63 -4.12
C GLU A 545 -37.96 -17.10 -3.80
N ILE A 546 -38.10 -18.14 -2.97
CA ILE A 546 -39.40 -18.68 -2.57
C ILE A 546 -40.15 -17.66 -1.71
N PHE A 547 -39.47 -16.98 -0.79
CA PHE A 547 -40.07 -15.96 0.07
C PHE A 547 -40.52 -14.75 -0.75
N THR A 548 -39.70 -14.30 -1.70
CA THR A 548 -40.06 -13.22 -2.62
C THR A 548 -41.27 -13.60 -3.48
N ARG A 549 -41.30 -14.82 -4.02
CA ARG A 549 -42.42 -15.33 -4.83
C ARG A 549 -43.72 -15.43 -4.03
N LEU A 550 -43.65 -15.83 -2.77
CA LEU A 550 -44.80 -15.94 -1.88
C LEU A 550 -45.23 -14.59 -1.27
N GLY A 551 -44.44 -13.52 -1.44
CA GLY A 551 -44.70 -12.21 -0.85
C GLY A 551 -44.61 -12.19 0.68
N ILE A 552 -43.90 -13.15 1.28
CA ILE A 552 -43.77 -13.29 2.74
C ILE A 552 -42.42 -12.71 3.17
N SER A 553 -42.45 -11.80 4.14
CA SER A 553 -41.22 -11.29 4.77
C SER A 553 -40.63 -12.35 5.70
N PRO A 554 -39.34 -12.71 5.55
CA PRO A 554 -38.70 -13.64 6.48
C PRO A 554 -38.58 -13.01 7.87
N PRO A 555 -38.66 -13.81 8.95
CA PRO A 555 -38.52 -13.32 10.32
C PRO A 555 -37.14 -12.67 10.53
N ARG A 556 -37.10 -11.57 11.30
CA ARG A 556 -35.90 -10.78 11.55
C ARG A 556 -35.03 -11.39 12.66
N GLY A 557 -35.67 -11.83 13.75
CA GLY A 557 -34.99 -12.36 14.92
C GLY A 557 -35.74 -13.50 15.61
N LEU A 558 -34.99 -14.25 16.40
CA LEU A 558 -35.43 -15.40 17.16
C LEU A 558 -35.00 -15.24 18.63
N LEU A 559 -35.93 -15.42 19.56
CA LEU A 559 -35.67 -15.52 20.99
C LEU A 559 -35.90 -16.96 21.45
N MET A 560 -34.86 -17.59 22.00
CA MET A 560 -34.92 -18.89 22.66
C MET A 560 -34.92 -18.68 24.17
N PHE A 561 -35.93 -19.21 24.86
CA PHE A 561 -35.97 -19.20 26.32
C PHE A 561 -36.21 -20.59 26.87
N GLY A 562 -35.82 -20.82 28.11
CA GLY A 562 -36.08 -22.07 28.83
C GLY A 562 -35.06 -22.34 29.93
N PRO A 563 -35.15 -23.49 30.61
CA PRO A 563 -34.27 -23.81 31.72
C PRO A 563 -32.79 -23.83 31.32
N PRO A 564 -31.88 -23.51 32.25
CA PRO A 564 -30.45 -23.63 32.01
C PRO A 564 -30.09 -25.07 31.65
N GLY A 565 -29.04 -25.27 30.85
CA GLY A 565 -28.58 -26.62 30.53
C GLY A 565 -29.33 -27.37 29.42
N CYS A 566 -30.32 -26.74 28.78
CA CYS A 566 -31.09 -27.35 27.68
C CYS A 566 -30.53 -27.04 26.28
N SER A 567 -29.20 -26.97 26.14
CA SER A 567 -28.52 -26.86 24.84
C SER A 567 -28.84 -25.62 23.99
N LYS A 568 -29.42 -24.53 24.52
CA LYS A 568 -29.75 -23.31 23.75
C LYS A 568 -28.55 -22.75 22.96
N THR A 569 -27.41 -22.60 23.62
CA THR A 569 -26.14 -22.17 23.00
C THR A 569 -25.63 -23.19 21.98
N MET A 570 -25.79 -24.49 22.24
CA MET A 570 -25.37 -25.57 21.33
C MET A 570 -26.23 -25.63 20.08
N ILE A 571 -27.54 -25.40 20.20
CA ILE A 571 -28.51 -25.30 19.09
C ILE A 571 -28.18 -24.11 18.18
N ALA A 572 -27.87 -22.94 18.76
CA ALA A 572 -27.44 -21.78 18.00
C ALA A 572 -26.15 -22.04 17.21
N LYS A 573 -25.19 -22.75 17.83
CA LYS A 573 -23.96 -23.17 17.17
C LYS A 573 -24.22 -24.17 16.04
N ALA A 574 -25.07 -25.17 16.27
CA ALA A 574 -25.42 -26.17 15.27
C ALA A 574 -26.10 -25.57 14.04
N ILE A 575 -27.04 -24.65 14.23
CA ILE A 575 -27.72 -24.01 13.10
C ILE A 575 -26.79 -23.16 12.25
N ALA A 576 -25.78 -22.54 12.87
CA ALA A 576 -24.77 -21.77 12.15
C ALA A 576 -23.85 -22.68 11.31
N THR A 577 -23.39 -23.80 11.88
CA THR A 577 -22.59 -24.80 11.16
C THR A 577 -23.33 -25.36 9.96
N GLU A 578 -24.60 -25.72 10.15
CA GLU A 578 -25.43 -26.39 9.13
C GLU A 578 -25.85 -25.43 8.02
N SER A 579 -26.13 -24.18 8.37
CA SER A 579 -26.42 -23.12 7.39
C SER A 579 -25.16 -22.59 6.69
N LYS A 580 -23.96 -22.99 7.14
CA LYS A 580 -22.65 -22.52 6.64
C LYS A 580 -22.55 -20.99 6.64
N VAL A 581 -23.00 -20.36 7.72
CA VAL A 581 -22.99 -18.90 7.88
C VAL A 581 -22.04 -18.49 8.99
N ASN A 582 -21.58 -17.24 8.93
CA ASN A 582 -20.66 -16.71 9.93
C ASN A 582 -21.39 -16.55 11.27
N PHE A 583 -20.80 -17.06 12.36
CA PHE A 583 -21.40 -17.01 13.69
C PHE A 583 -20.67 -16.00 14.59
N LEU A 584 -21.38 -14.98 15.02
CA LEU A 584 -20.90 -13.97 15.97
C LEU A 584 -21.58 -14.23 17.31
N SER A 585 -20.85 -14.83 18.26
CA SER A 585 -21.35 -15.08 19.61
C SER A 585 -20.95 -13.97 20.55
N ILE A 586 -21.90 -13.47 21.34
CA ILE A 586 -21.66 -12.47 22.38
C ILE A 586 -22.43 -12.85 23.62
N LYS A 587 -21.74 -12.86 24.76
CA LYS A 587 -22.40 -13.03 26.05
C LYS A 587 -22.83 -11.67 26.59
N GLY A 588 -24.01 -11.63 27.23
CA GLY A 588 -24.55 -10.41 27.81
C GLY A 588 -23.58 -9.73 28.80
N SER A 589 -22.82 -10.52 29.55
CA SER A 589 -21.77 -10.06 30.47
C SER A 589 -20.53 -9.46 29.80
N GLU A 590 -20.16 -9.92 28.59
CA GLU A 590 -18.97 -9.45 27.86
C GLU A 590 -19.15 -8.03 27.31
N LEU A 591 -20.39 -7.64 26.99
CA LEU A 591 -20.70 -6.29 26.50
C LEU A 591 -20.45 -5.19 27.55
N PHE A 592 -20.44 -5.55 28.83
CA PHE A 592 -20.16 -4.63 29.94
C PHE A 592 -18.68 -4.58 30.33
N SER A 593 -17.96 -5.71 30.26
CA SER A 593 -16.60 -5.83 30.80
C SER A 593 -15.51 -5.40 29.83
N MET A 594 -15.67 -5.64 28.52
CA MET A 594 -14.64 -5.31 27.52
C MET A 594 -14.52 -3.81 27.24
N TRP A 595 -15.52 -3.01 27.61
CA TRP A 595 -15.68 -1.63 27.11
C TRP A 595 -16.12 -0.67 28.21
N VAL A 596 -15.26 -0.43 29.20
CA VAL A 596 -15.48 0.60 30.23
C VAL A 596 -15.59 1.97 29.53
N GLY A 597 -16.82 2.47 29.37
CA GLY A 597 -17.13 3.79 28.81
C GLY A 597 -17.51 3.85 27.32
N GLU A 598 -17.40 2.75 26.54
CA GLU A 598 -17.70 2.71 25.09
C GLU A 598 -18.65 1.56 24.67
N SER A 599 -19.47 1.00 25.57
CA SER A 599 -20.34 -0.16 25.26
C SER A 599 -21.33 0.07 24.11
N GLU A 600 -21.88 1.29 23.94
CA GLU A 600 -22.76 1.63 22.81
C GLU A 600 -22.04 1.56 21.46
N ARG A 601 -20.79 2.03 21.41
CA ARG A 601 -19.95 1.98 20.22
C ARG A 601 -19.66 0.53 19.85
N ALA A 602 -19.36 -0.31 20.83
CA ALA A 602 -19.10 -1.73 20.61
C ALA A 602 -20.31 -2.44 19.99
N VAL A 603 -21.54 -2.12 20.41
CA VAL A 603 -22.76 -2.64 19.78
C VAL A 603 -22.89 -2.18 18.33
N ARG A 604 -22.71 -0.88 18.05
CA ARG A 604 -22.77 -0.36 16.68
C ARG A 604 -21.73 -1.02 15.78
N GLU A 605 -20.52 -1.17 16.30
CA GLU A 605 -19.41 -1.80 15.59
C GLU A 605 -19.66 -3.29 15.35
N LEU A 606 -20.25 -4.00 16.32
CA LEU A 606 -20.70 -5.38 16.14
C LEU A 606 -21.70 -5.50 14.99
N PHE A 607 -22.78 -4.71 14.99
CA PHE A 607 -23.80 -4.79 13.94
C PHE A 607 -23.24 -4.36 12.58
N ARG A 608 -22.32 -3.39 12.55
CA ARG A 608 -21.57 -3.00 11.35
C ARG A 608 -20.73 -4.16 10.82
N LYS A 609 -19.98 -4.83 11.70
CA LYS A 609 -19.18 -6.02 11.39
C LYS A 609 -20.02 -7.21 10.93
N ALA A 610 -21.16 -7.47 11.58
CA ALA A 610 -22.05 -8.55 11.20
C ALA A 610 -22.62 -8.34 9.79
N ARG A 611 -22.99 -7.09 9.45
CA ARG A 611 -23.41 -6.69 8.09
C ARG A 611 -22.31 -6.90 7.05
N GLN A 612 -21.08 -6.57 7.40
CA GLN A 612 -19.91 -6.73 6.55
C GLN A 612 -19.57 -8.19 6.23
N VAL A 613 -19.87 -9.11 7.15
CA VAL A 613 -19.60 -10.55 7.01
C VAL A 613 -20.89 -11.32 6.69
N ALA A 614 -21.91 -10.66 6.14
CA ALA A 614 -23.13 -11.33 5.72
C ALA A 614 -22.85 -12.37 4.61
N PRO A 615 -23.52 -13.54 4.61
CA PRO A 615 -24.56 -13.97 5.53
C PRO A 615 -24.02 -14.34 6.92
N SER A 616 -24.65 -13.82 7.98
CA SER A 616 -24.17 -14.01 9.35
C SER A 616 -25.32 -14.15 10.36
N ILE A 617 -25.02 -14.81 11.48
CA ILE A 617 -25.88 -14.94 12.65
C ILE A 617 -25.20 -14.21 13.81
N ILE A 618 -25.91 -13.24 14.40
CA ILE A 618 -25.54 -12.64 15.67
C ILE A 618 -26.27 -13.42 16.77
N PHE A 619 -25.51 -14.06 17.64
CA PHE A 619 -26.02 -14.79 18.80
C PHE A 619 -25.76 -14.02 20.09
N PHE A 620 -26.84 -13.56 20.73
CA PHE A 620 -26.81 -12.95 22.06
C PHE A 620 -27.13 -14.03 23.10
N ASP A 621 -26.12 -14.52 23.80
CA ASP A 621 -26.31 -15.40 24.96
C ASP A 621 -26.54 -14.55 26.22
N GLU A 622 -27.40 -15.03 27.13
CA GLU A 622 -27.75 -14.30 28.36
C GLU A 622 -28.20 -12.85 28.11
N ILE A 623 -29.11 -12.65 27.15
CA ILE A 623 -29.60 -11.31 26.79
C ILE A 623 -30.31 -10.60 27.97
N ASP A 624 -30.79 -11.36 28.95
CA ASP A 624 -31.37 -10.88 30.20
C ASP A 624 -30.35 -10.08 31.05
N ALA A 625 -29.05 -10.36 30.93
CA ALA A 625 -28.02 -9.57 31.59
C ALA A 625 -27.99 -8.11 31.09
N ILE A 626 -28.45 -7.87 29.86
CA ILE A 626 -28.55 -6.54 29.24
C ILE A 626 -29.96 -5.97 29.34
N GLY A 627 -30.98 -6.82 29.27
CA GLY A 627 -32.39 -6.44 29.20
C GLY A 627 -33.13 -6.26 30.52
N GLY A 628 -32.47 -6.47 31.67
CA GLY A 628 -33.11 -6.51 32.99
C GLY A 628 -34.04 -5.33 33.31
N GLU A 629 -35.19 -5.65 33.91
CA GLU A 629 -36.27 -4.71 34.24
C GLU A 629 -35.78 -3.50 35.07
N ARG A 630 -36.27 -2.31 34.67
CA ARG A 630 -35.94 -0.96 35.20
C ARG A 630 -35.98 -0.91 36.73
N SER A 631 -34.85 -1.25 37.36
CA SER A 631 -34.69 -1.19 38.81
C SER A 631 -33.90 0.07 39.14
N ALA A 632 -34.43 0.88 40.06
CA ALA A 632 -34.03 2.26 40.35
C ALA A 632 -32.67 2.43 41.06
N GLU A 633 -31.63 1.74 40.63
CA GLU A 633 -30.26 1.93 41.13
C GLU A 633 -29.36 2.62 40.10
N SER A 634 -28.45 3.47 40.58
CA SER A 634 -27.62 4.44 39.86
C SER A 634 -26.70 3.89 38.75
N GLY A 635 -26.72 2.57 38.48
CA GLY A 635 -26.07 1.91 37.34
C GLY A 635 -26.97 1.63 36.12
N SER A 636 -28.30 1.89 36.22
CA SER A 636 -29.31 1.64 35.18
C SER A 636 -29.02 2.34 33.84
N SER A 637 -28.40 3.53 33.89
CA SER A 637 -28.25 4.38 32.71
C SER A 637 -27.38 3.80 31.59
N VAL A 638 -26.38 2.96 31.90
CA VAL A 638 -25.51 2.35 30.87
C VAL A 638 -26.22 1.19 30.19
N ARG A 639 -26.92 0.35 30.96
CA ARG A 639 -27.70 -0.80 30.41
C ARG A 639 -28.81 -0.32 29.48
N GLU A 640 -29.55 0.69 29.90
CA GLU A 640 -30.63 1.29 29.10
C GLU A 640 -30.12 1.85 27.77
N ARG A 641 -28.96 2.53 27.77
CA ARG A 641 -28.38 3.07 26.53
C ARG A 641 -27.88 1.98 25.60
N VAL A 642 -27.25 0.92 26.13
CA VAL A 642 -26.81 -0.24 25.35
C VAL A 642 -28.02 -0.94 24.73
N LEU A 643 -29.09 -1.16 25.49
CA LEU A 643 -30.34 -1.73 25.00
C LEU A 643 -30.98 -0.85 23.91
N ALA A 644 -31.06 0.47 24.13
CA ALA A 644 -31.58 1.41 23.14
C ALA A 644 -30.75 1.38 21.84
N GLN A 645 -29.43 1.24 21.93
CA GLN A 645 -28.57 1.09 20.75
C GLN A 645 -28.84 -0.23 20.03
N ILE A 646 -28.99 -1.36 20.74
CA ILE A 646 -29.35 -2.65 20.12
C ILE A 646 -30.70 -2.50 19.38
N LEU A 647 -31.71 -1.91 20.01
CA LEU A 647 -33.01 -1.68 19.37
C LEU A 647 -32.89 -0.81 18.11
N THR A 648 -32.07 0.24 18.17
CA THR A 648 -31.83 1.14 17.03
C THR A 648 -31.14 0.41 15.87
N GLU A 649 -30.18 -0.49 16.15
CA GLU A 649 -29.52 -1.29 15.10
C GLU A 649 -30.46 -2.35 14.50
N ILE A 650 -31.37 -2.94 15.30
CA ILE A 650 -32.37 -3.90 14.81
C ILE A 650 -33.39 -3.20 13.90
N ASP A 651 -33.87 -2.03 14.31
CA ASP A 651 -34.86 -1.23 13.57
C ASP A 651 -34.27 -0.45 12.39
N GLY A 652 -32.94 -0.37 12.30
CA GLY A 652 -32.20 0.48 11.37
C GLY A 652 -32.65 0.39 9.91
N VAL A 653 -32.57 1.53 9.21
CA VAL A 653 -33.08 1.78 7.85
C VAL A 653 -32.42 0.87 6.79
N SER A 654 -31.18 0.44 7.00
CA SER A 654 -30.58 -0.63 6.20
C SER A 654 -31.16 -1.96 6.67
N ALA A 655 -32.19 -2.47 5.99
CA ALA A 655 -32.66 -3.82 6.24
C ALA A 655 -31.45 -4.75 6.33
N LEU A 656 -31.31 -5.45 7.46
CA LEU A 656 -30.28 -6.46 7.75
C LEU A 656 -30.36 -7.59 6.70
N LYS A 657 -29.98 -7.29 5.45
CA LYS A 657 -30.03 -8.22 4.33
C LYS A 657 -29.05 -9.34 4.68
N ASN A 658 -29.60 -10.51 4.97
CA ASN A 658 -28.86 -11.72 5.31
C ASN A 658 -28.12 -11.71 6.66
N VAL A 659 -28.47 -10.81 7.59
CA VAL A 659 -28.04 -10.92 9.00
C VAL A 659 -29.23 -11.37 9.84
N LYS A 660 -29.06 -12.46 10.58
CA LYS A 660 -30.09 -13.02 11.48
C LYS A 660 -29.68 -12.83 12.93
N ILE A 661 -30.66 -12.53 13.77
CA ILE A 661 -30.43 -12.33 15.21
C ILE A 661 -31.04 -13.49 15.96
N ILE A 662 -30.25 -14.14 16.80
CA ILE A 662 -30.70 -15.19 17.71
C ILE A 662 -30.33 -14.71 19.13
N ALA A 663 -31.30 -14.69 20.03
CA ALA A 663 -31.08 -14.37 21.43
C ALA A 663 -31.46 -15.57 22.29
N ALA A 664 -30.70 -15.85 23.35
CA ALA A 664 -31.00 -16.87 24.34
C ALA A 664 -31.11 -16.26 25.74
N THR A 665 -32.06 -16.74 26.53
CA THR A 665 -32.22 -16.37 27.94
C THR A 665 -32.61 -17.57 28.79
N ASN A 666 -32.22 -17.52 30.06
CA ASN A 666 -32.76 -18.41 31.10
C ASN A 666 -33.90 -17.73 31.89
N ARG A 667 -34.04 -16.41 31.79
CA ARG A 667 -35.00 -15.58 32.53
C ARG A 667 -35.82 -14.71 31.57
N PRO A 668 -36.90 -15.27 30.99
CA PRO A 668 -37.75 -14.52 30.07
C PRO A 668 -38.55 -13.40 30.75
N ASP A 669 -38.75 -13.51 32.07
CA ASP A 669 -39.36 -12.49 32.94
C ASP A 669 -38.57 -11.18 32.95
N LEU A 670 -37.24 -11.24 32.83
CA LEU A 670 -36.36 -10.08 32.85
C LEU A 670 -36.15 -9.41 31.49
N ILE A 671 -36.76 -9.91 30.41
CA ILE A 671 -36.57 -9.35 29.08
C ILE A 671 -37.46 -8.14 28.86
N ASP A 672 -36.87 -7.04 28.38
CA ASP A 672 -37.63 -5.87 27.94
C ASP A 672 -38.58 -6.22 26.77
N LYS A 673 -39.88 -5.94 26.96
CA LYS A 673 -40.94 -6.14 25.96
C LYS A 673 -40.68 -5.39 24.64
N ALA A 674 -39.86 -4.35 24.65
CA ALA A 674 -39.42 -3.67 23.45
C ALA A 674 -38.68 -4.61 22.48
N LEU A 675 -37.83 -5.53 22.96
CA LEU A 675 -37.10 -6.46 22.09
C LEU A 675 -38.03 -7.44 21.36
N MET A 676 -39.18 -7.76 21.96
CA MET A 676 -40.15 -8.73 21.45
C MET A 676 -41.19 -8.15 20.49
N ARG A 677 -41.12 -6.85 20.17
CA ARG A 677 -42.07 -6.25 19.23
C ARG A 677 -41.88 -6.80 17.81
N PRO A 678 -42.97 -6.92 17.02
CA PRO A 678 -42.87 -7.33 15.62
C PRO A 678 -41.90 -6.44 14.83
N GLY A 679 -41.03 -7.06 14.05
CA GLY A 679 -39.89 -6.46 13.35
C GLY A 679 -38.53 -6.65 14.05
N ARG A 680 -38.50 -7.16 15.29
CA ARG A 680 -37.30 -7.37 16.11
C ARG A 680 -37.10 -8.87 16.41
N LEU A 681 -37.35 -9.33 17.65
CA LEU A 681 -37.35 -10.75 18.02
C LEU A 681 -38.73 -11.37 17.77
N ASP A 682 -39.11 -11.47 16.49
CA ASP A 682 -40.46 -11.83 16.04
C ASP A 682 -40.90 -13.25 16.40
N ARG A 683 -39.92 -14.16 16.53
CA ARG A 683 -40.17 -15.56 16.83
C ARG A 683 -39.66 -15.89 18.21
N ILE A 684 -40.55 -16.38 19.05
CA ILE A 684 -40.22 -16.83 20.39
C ILE A 684 -40.35 -18.35 20.42
N ILE A 685 -39.32 -19.02 20.91
CA ILE A 685 -39.25 -20.47 20.98
C ILE A 685 -38.90 -20.90 22.40
N TYR A 686 -39.75 -21.75 22.97
CA TYR A 686 -39.52 -22.37 24.26
C TYR A 686 -38.73 -23.68 24.08
N VAL A 687 -37.53 -23.73 24.65
CA VAL A 687 -36.69 -24.93 24.71
C VAL A 687 -36.97 -25.65 26.01
N ARG A 688 -37.70 -26.77 25.93
CA ARG A 688 -38.18 -27.52 27.10
C ARG A 688 -37.09 -28.42 27.69
N LEU A 689 -37.34 -28.92 28.91
CA LEU A 689 -36.60 -30.06 29.44
C LEU A 689 -36.77 -31.28 28.51
N PRO A 690 -35.75 -32.13 28.38
CA PRO A 690 -35.80 -33.29 27.49
C PRO A 690 -36.80 -34.34 27.99
N ASP A 691 -37.64 -34.83 27.07
CA ASP A 691 -38.54 -35.95 27.32
C ASP A 691 -37.78 -37.29 27.37
N PHE A 692 -38.49 -38.38 27.67
CA PHE A 692 -37.87 -39.70 27.79
C PHE A 692 -37.09 -40.10 26.52
N ALA A 693 -37.67 -39.88 25.34
CA ALA A 693 -37.04 -40.17 24.06
C ALA A 693 -35.78 -39.33 23.83
N THR A 694 -35.87 -38.02 24.08
CA THR A 694 -34.74 -37.09 23.97
C THR A 694 -33.63 -37.43 24.95
N ARG A 695 -33.94 -37.77 26.21
CA ARG A 695 -32.94 -38.20 27.19
C ARG A 695 -32.22 -39.47 26.76
N LYS A 696 -32.94 -40.45 26.22
CA LYS A 696 -32.35 -41.67 25.65
C LYS A 696 -31.36 -41.37 24.53
N GLU A 697 -31.69 -40.44 23.64
CA GLU A 697 -30.76 -39.99 22.60
C GLU A 697 -29.55 -39.23 23.17
N ILE A 698 -29.75 -38.35 24.15
CA ILE A 698 -28.65 -37.63 24.82
C ILE A 698 -27.67 -38.62 25.47
N PHE A 699 -28.18 -39.60 26.23
CA PHE A 699 -27.35 -40.67 26.81
C PHE A 699 -26.63 -41.45 25.71
N ARG A 700 -27.31 -41.85 24.64
CA ARG A 700 -26.66 -42.55 23.52
C ARG A 700 -25.51 -41.74 22.92
N ILE A 701 -25.70 -40.44 22.68
CA ILE A 701 -24.66 -39.55 22.12
C ILE A 701 -23.49 -39.43 23.09
N LYS A 702 -23.74 -39.19 24.38
CA LYS A 702 -22.68 -39.01 25.38
C LYS A 702 -21.93 -40.31 25.67
N LEU A 703 -22.64 -41.41 25.86
CA LEU A 703 -22.06 -42.72 26.11
C LEU A 703 -21.32 -43.29 24.90
N SER A 704 -21.65 -42.87 23.67
CA SER A 704 -20.85 -43.27 22.49
C SER A 704 -19.40 -42.79 22.53
N LYS A 705 -19.10 -41.76 23.33
CA LYS A 705 -17.76 -41.18 23.50
C LYS A 705 -17.02 -41.74 24.72
N ILE A 706 -17.68 -42.57 25.53
CA ILE A 706 -17.17 -43.06 26.81
C ILE A 706 -17.20 -44.60 26.77
N PRO A 707 -16.07 -45.28 27.06
CA PRO A 707 -16.08 -46.74 27.12
C PRO A 707 -16.92 -47.20 28.32
N ILE A 708 -18.05 -47.83 28.04
CA ILE A 708 -18.96 -48.38 29.04
C ILE A 708 -18.91 -49.90 29.01
N SER A 709 -19.04 -50.52 30.18
CA SER A 709 -19.12 -51.97 30.30
C SER A 709 -20.52 -52.47 29.90
N ALA A 710 -20.60 -53.74 29.50
CA ALA A 710 -21.83 -54.37 29.00
C ALA A 710 -22.94 -54.48 30.06
N ASP A 711 -22.62 -54.28 31.34
CA ASP A 711 -23.59 -54.23 32.45
C ASP A 711 -24.41 -52.93 32.48
N VAL A 712 -24.00 -51.89 31.75
CA VAL A 712 -24.66 -50.57 31.77
C VAL A 712 -25.99 -50.60 31.00
N GLN A 713 -27.09 -50.43 31.74
CA GLN A 713 -28.45 -50.43 31.17
C GLN A 713 -28.92 -48.98 30.91
N GLN A 714 -28.83 -48.54 29.65
CA GLN A 714 -29.21 -47.18 29.27
C GLN A 714 -30.67 -46.84 29.58
N ASP A 715 -31.58 -47.79 29.42
CA ASP A 715 -33.01 -47.57 29.69
C ASP A 715 -33.30 -47.33 31.18
N ASP A 716 -32.53 -47.94 32.10
CA ASP A 716 -32.63 -47.66 33.53
C ASP A 716 -32.17 -46.24 33.88
N LEU A 717 -31.05 -45.81 33.30
CA LEU A 717 -30.53 -44.45 33.49
C LEU A 717 -31.52 -43.39 33.01
N VAL A 718 -32.20 -43.63 31.88
CA VAL A 718 -33.20 -42.71 31.32
C VAL A 718 -34.47 -42.65 32.19
N ALA A 719 -34.89 -43.79 32.75
CA ALA A 719 -36.04 -43.86 33.64
C ALA A 719 -35.80 -43.10 34.95
N ARG A 720 -34.57 -43.13 35.47
CA ARG A 720 -34.19 -42.48 36.75
C ARG A 720 -33.79 -41.02 36.64
N THR A 721 -33.78 -40.45 35.43
CA THR A 721 -33.37 -39.06 35.15
C THR A 721 -34.52 -38.17 34.68
N GLU A 722 -35.73 -38.43 35.16
CA GLU A 722 -36.86 -37.53 34.92
C GLU A 722 -36.62 -36.14 35.52
N GLY A 723 -36.88 -35.09 34.74
CA GLY A 723 -36.63 -33.70 35.14
C GLY A 723 -35.18 -33.22 34.96
N TYR A 724 -34.27 -34.08 34.50
CA TYR A 724 -32.87 -33.69 34.25
C TYR A 724 -32.73 -32.98 32.90
N SER A 725 -31.91 -31.94 32.88
CA SER A 725 -31.46 -31.22 31.69
C SER A 725 -30.32 -31.96 30.96
N GLY A 726 -30.03 -31.56 29.72
CA GLY A 726 -28.94 -32.13 28.95
C GLY A 726 -27.56 -31.97 29.61
N SER A 727 -27.31 -30.81 30.25
CA SER A 727 -26.07 -30.60 31.00
C SER A 727 -25.95 -31.44 32.26
N GLU A 728 -27.07 -31.78 32.90
CA GLU A 728 -27.06 -32.64 34.10
C GLU A 728 -26.84 -34.11 33.72
N ILE A 729 -27.39 -34.56 32.60
CA ILE A 729 -27.08 -35.89 32.04
C ILE A 729 -25.59 -35.98 31.68
N GLU A 730 -25.03 -34.93 31.10
CA GLU A 730 -23.59 -34.84 30.86
C GLU A 730 -22.79 -34.86 32.17
N ALA A 731 -23.24 -34.14 33.19
CA ALA A 731 -22.61 -34.17 34.52
C ALA A 731 -22.66 -35.57 35.15
N ILE A 732 -23.75 -36.32 34.99
CA ILE A 732 -23.84 -37.72 35.45
C ILE A 732 -22.76 -38.58 34.77
N CYS A 733 -22.62 -38.45 33.45
CA CYS A 733 -21.62 -39.21 32.70
C CYS A 733 -20.19 -38.84 33.13
N GLN A 734 -19.92 -37.57 33.36
CA GLN A 734 -18.62 -37.08 33.83
C GLN A 734 -18.32 -37.53 35.27
N GLU A 735 -19.29 -37.44 36.17
CA GLU A 735 -19.15 -37.86 37.57
C GLU A 735 -18.91 -39.38 37.67
N ALA A 736 -19.62 -40.17 36.86
CA ALA A 736 -19.37 -41.62 36.78
C ALA A 736 -17.94 -41.93 36.32
N ALA A 737 -17.42 -41.18 35.33
CA ALA A 737 -16.05 -41.32 34.85
C ALA A 737 -15.01 -40.89 35.89
N LEU A 738 -15.25 -39.77 36.58
CA LEU A 738 -14.38 -39.31 37.67
C LEU A 738 -14.35 -40.31 38.81
N LYS A 739 -15.49 -40.89 39.18
CA LYS A 739 -15.56 -41.91 40.22
C LYS A 739 -14.83 -43.21 39.83
N ALA A 740 -14.89 -43.59 38.55
CA ALA A 740 -14.12 -44.71 38.03
C ALA A 740 -12.61 -44.46 38.12
N LEU A 741 -12.16 -43.26 37.76
CA LEU A 741 -10.76 -42.85 37.86
C LEU A 741 -10.27 -42.74 39.32
N GLU A 742 -11.14 -42.34 40.25
CA GLU A 742 -10.82 -42.30 41.68
C GLU A 742 -10.54 -43.70 42.25
N GLU A 743 -11.24 -44.74 41.77
CA GLU A 743 -10.97 -46.12 42.17
C GLU A 743 -9.70 -46.70 41.50
N SER A 744 -9.50 -46.43 40.20
CA SER A 744 -8.31 -46.88 39.47
C SER A 744 -8.06 -46.07 38.20
N PHE A 745 -6.81 -45.63 38.02
CA PHE A 745 -6.35 -44.95 36.81
C PHE A 745 -6.22 -45.88 35.58
N ASP A 746 -6.18 -47.21 35.79
CA ASP A 746 -6.08 -48.21 34.71
C ASP A 746 -7.45 -48.71 34.22
N THR A 747 -8.55 -48.07 34.66
CA THR A 747 -9.91 -48.47 34.31
C THR A 747 -10.18 -48.25 32.81
N LEU A 748 -10.42 -49.33 32.07
CA LEU A 748 -10.69 -49.30 30.63
C LEU A 748 -12.16 -49.02 30.29
N GLU A 749 -13.09 -49.45 31.15
CA GLU A 749 -14.54 -49.34 30.94
C GLU A 749 -15.26 -48.95 32.24
N ILE A 750 -16.35 -48.18 32.12
CA ILE A 750 -17.13 -47.72 33.27
C ILE A 750 -18.31 -48.69 33.53
N PRO A 751 -18.34 -49.41 34.67
CA PRO A 751 -19.49 -50.23 35.09
C PRO A 751 -20.67 -49.43 35.63
N GLN A 752 -21.85 -50.06 35.70
CA GLN A 752 -23.12 -49.45 36.15
C GLN A 752 -23.03 -48.83 37.56
N LYS A 753 -22.24 -49.45 38.46
CA LYS A 753 -22.08 -48.98 39.86
C LYS A 753 -21.67 -47.51 39.99
N PHE A 754 -20.90 -46.99 39.03
CA PHE A 754 -20.44 -45.61 39.05
C PHE A 754 -21.52 -44.63 38.57
N PHE A 755 -22.37 -45.06 37.64
CA PHE A 755 -23.55 -44.31 37.25
C PHE A 755 -24.56 -44.23 38.40
N ASP A 756 -24.72 -45.30 39.18
CA ASP A 756 -25.56 -45.28 40.39
C ASP A 756 -25.06 -44.27 41.43
N HIS A 757 -23.74 -44.19 41.64
CA HIS A 757 -23.14 -43.15 42.47
C HIS A 757 -23.41 -41.75 41.91
N ALA A 758 -23.17 -41.55 40.61
CA ALA A 758 -23.36 -40.27 39.95
C ALA A 758 -24.82 -39.77 40.03
N LEU A 759 -25.82 -40.66 39.91
CA LEU A 759 -27.24 -40.33 40.07
C LEU A 759 -27.59 -39.85 41.48
N ASN A 760 -26.88 -40.32 42.52
CA ASN A 760 -27.09 -39.85 43.89
C ASN A 760 -26.46 -38.46 44.15
N VAL A 761 -25.37 -38.15 43.45
CA VAL A 761 -24.63 -36.88 43.58
C VAL A 761 -25.29 -35.78 42.76
N VAL A 762 -25.61 -36.04 41.50
CA VAL A 762 -26.18 -35.07 40.58
C VAL A 762 -27.69 -35.06 40.72
N LYS A 763 -28.23 -34.00 41.33
CA LYS A 763 -29.68 -33.75 41.45
C LYS A 763 -30.17 -32.75 40.41
N PRO A 764 -31.44 -32.83 39.97
CA PRO A 764 -32.01 -31.86 39.05
C PRO A 764 -32.07 -30.48 39.72
N ARG A 765 -31.54 -29.47 39.04
CA ARG A 765 -31.44 -28.08 39.53
C ARG A 765 -32.66 -27.23 39.18
N THR A 766 -33.49 -27.68 38.24
CA THR A 766 -34.66 -26.94 37.80
C THR A 766 -35.82 -27.19 38.78
N SER A 767 -36.27 -26.16 39.50
CA SER A 767 -37.42 -26.26 40.39
C SER A 767 -38.74 -26.25 39.62
N GLU A 768 -39.79 -26.85 40.20
CA GLU A 768 -41.14 -26.83 39.64
C GLU A 768 -41.69 -25.39 39.50
N ASP A 769 -41.34 -24.49 40.44
CA ASP A 769 -41.70 -23.07 40.37
C ASP A 769 -41.16 -22.38 39.11
N LEU A 770 -39.93 -22.71 38.69
CA LEU A 770 -39.34 -22.17 37.46
C LEU A 770 -40.02 -22.74 36.22
N LEU A 771 -40.44 -24.01 36.24
CA LEU A 771 -41.21 -24.60 35.15
C LEU A 771 -42.58 -23.93 34.99
N MET A 772 -43.28 -23.69 36.10
CA MET A 772 -44.53 -22.93 36.10
C MET A 772 -44.33 -21.50 35.58
N LEU A 773 -43.21 -20.85 35.90
CA LEU A 773 -42.87 -19.53 35.35
C LEU A 773 -42.76 -19.56 33.82
N TYR A 774 -42.06 -20.56 33.25
CA TYR A 774 -41.93 -20.69 31.79
C TYR A 774 -43.27 -20.97 31.10
N GLU A 775 -44.11 -21.83 31.67
CA GLU A 775 -45.44 -22.13 31.12
C GLU A 775 -46.37 -20.93 31.18
N ASN A 776 -46.38 -20.20 32.30
CA ASN A 776 -47.17 -18.99 32.45
C ASN A 776 -46.70 -17.91 31.48
N TYR A 777 -45.40 -17.77 31.27
CA TYR A 777 -44.85 -16.85 30.29
C TYR A 777 -45.29 -17.21 28.87
N LEU A 778 -45.27 -18.49 28.50
CA LEU A 778 -45.76 -18.96 27.19
C LEU A 778 -47.24 -18.62 26.98
N LYS A 779 -48.08 -18.88 27.99
CA LYS A 779 -49.52 -18.55 27.95
C LYS A 779 -49.79 -17.04 27.78
N GLN A 780 -48.95 -16.19 28.38
CA GLN A 780 -49.05 -14.74 28.24
C GLN A 780 -48.64 -14.22 26.85
N GLN A 781 -47.84 -14.97 26.10
CA GLN A 781 -47.42 -14.60 24.73
C GLN A 781 -48.38 -15.13 23.66
N GLU A 782 -49.17 -16.16 23.98
CA GLU A 782 -50.21 -16.70 23.09
C GLU A 782 -51.53 -15.90 23.16
N GLN A 783 -51.71 -15.08 24.21
CA GLN A 783 -52.81 -14.12 24.39
C GLN A 783 -52.47 -12.76 23.81
#